data_AF-A0A507F000-F1
#
_entry.id   AF-A0A507F000-F1
#
_cell.length_a   1.000
_cell.length_b   1.000
_cell.length_c   1.000
_cell.angle_alpha   90.00
_cell.angle_beta   90.00
_cell.angle_gamma   90.00
#
_symmetry.space_group_name_H-M   'P 1'
#
loop_
_entity.id
_entity.type
_entity.pdbx_description
1 polymer ?
#
loop_
_entity_poly.entity_id
_entity_poly.type
_entity_poly.pdbx_seq_one_letter_code
_entity_poly.pdbx_strand_id
1 'polypeptide(L)'
;MAIQPAIQPATAFTPSTPPSPPSTPLNGLSKVHLSTEENGHDPPPPVQQPEHAISSSAVMYGYYTKPALASVSHSQQPPPPPPPPPHVGNLQSALDWRMRERLKTVSVALVLCLNISVDPPDIVKPNPCARLECWVDPSSLTPRKALEAIGRNLQAQYEVWQPRARYRLSLDPSVDEIKKLCCSLRRNTKEERVLFHYNGHGVPRPTPGGELWVFNKDYTQYIPVSIYDLQTWLGSPCIYVYDCSNAGNIMRAYQRFAEQRDAEMLRQAAAAGHPLTEALPPPMRECIQLAACAADESLPLTPELPADVFTCCLTTPIEIGLRWFISQNPLLSKVTPDMVARIPGRVNDRRTPLGELNWIFTAVTDTIAWNTLPHELFKRLFRQDLMVAALFRNFLLAERIMRWYRCTPSTIPALPPTHQHPLWLSWDLAVDSCLTQLPALLAAEPNTIEYQHSSFFAEQLTAFEVWLAKGAITEKPPEQLPIILQVLLSQVHRLRALILLSKFLDLGPWAVNLALSVGIYPYVLKLLQSPAIELRPVLVFIWAKVLAVEKTCQNDLLKDNGFAYFINILWSHQSLPPLPNSSEHKAMCAFILAIFCDRYPSGQQACLKRDLLPALATYLNDPDPLLRQWSALCLSKLWQDFLEAKQQAEVKGVHHVLLSLQTDPVPEVRAAALAAIGTFIERLDQTRERNNVGYSIALGILDLARDGSPMVRKELVIVLSKLVQSSLNKFIAAFLELLDERRRSSTKSLVDIKQGPTSLYVCIYKVLLTLSVDPCDTVSECASRIVDKVHVQALQSRHDVHTPLHLPLESQGKPRRMVRSASAQEHVREPVREPVRELGREEDGREDGPEREDIALVSTLFEASSEYFKEPQMRLPEIEDPGSITFSKRQWRRQRNERLAKSPNLDTSTKRFEELPGQLRLDTPIQRIVFHQYDSHVAVADEQGWIRVFDWQTTTRFSTFFNHHPSRTGVSTLRFINEEECSILMVGSDEGTIRLYSGYDTPTPNLVSSFRAVSPFSALVSDWDQSSGVLVCGGEKENIRVWDAGKESCVQSIYTQNQAMVTSLTLEKGGHLLIAGYDNGNLGVHDMRMHSRDSLVNTFTDHPTAILNTGYQSTEFCSVSTGQIRLWDIRQGTNRVVEGEHDTGVVDIHGVVGLVGWGTKTKLDIREAATGRSIAMTRHHDGFLSSGRAWGGVTALAFHPRRVLVGACVGGVGVSVFSAEKGV
;
A
#
# COMPACT_ATOMS: atom_id res chain seq x y z
N MET A 1 -0.83 -43.00 -34.72
CA MET A 1 -1.24 -43.68 -35.96
C MET A 1 -2.74 -43.53 -36.10
N ALA A 2 -3.20 -43.24 -37.30
CA ALA A 2 -4.46 -42.59 -37.61
C ALA A 2 -5.66 -43.56 -37.79
N ILE A 3 -6.83 -42.94 -38.07
CA ILE A 3 -7.99 -43.46 -38.85
C ILE A 3 -9.08 -44.16 -37.99
N GLN A 4 -10.16 -43.46 -37.54
CA GLN A 4 -11.47 -43.17 -38.21
C GLN A 4 -12.52 -44.30 -38.01
N PRO A 5 -13.84 -44.15 -38.34
CA PRO A 5 -14.76 -42.99 -38.27
C PRO A 5 -16.25 -43.33 -37.89
N ALA A 6 -17.08 -42.27 -37.85
CA ALA A 6 -18.47 -42.15 -38.32
C ALA A 6 -19.66 -42.88 -37.62
N ILE A 7 -20.74 -42.12 -37.35
CA ILE A 7 -22.01 -42.09 -38.12
C ILE A 7 -23.01 -41.14 -37.41
N GLN A 8 -23.57 -40.19 -38.17
CA GLN A 8 -24.86 -39.48 -37.97
C GLN A 8 -25.80 -39.96 -39.10
N PRO A 9 -27.14 -39.69 -39.16
CA PRO A 9 -27.86 -38.51 -38.64
C PRO A 9 -29.36 -38.67 -38.22
N ALA A 10 -29.93 -37.53 -37.76
CA ALA A 10 -31.28 -36.98 -37.97
C ALA A 10 -32.56 -37.67 -37.41
N THR A 11 -33.36 -36.94 -36.61
CA THR A 11 -34.57 -36.18 -37.02
C THR A 11 -35.38 -35.66 -35.80
N ALA A 12 -36.11 -34.57 -36.02
CA ALA A 12 -36.82 -33.73 -35.06
C ALA A 12 -38.21 -34.26 -34.63
N PHE A 13 -38.76 -33.77 -33.50
CA PHE A 13 -40.07 -33.09 -33.34
C PHE A 13 -40.46 -32.98 -31.84
N THR A 14 -40.95 -31.80 -31.45
CA THR A 14 -41.55 -31.41 -30.15
C THR A 14 -43.09 -31.64 -30.17
N PRO A 15 -43.93 -31.14 -29.21
CA PRO A 15 -43.99 -31.23 -27.74
C PRO A 15 -45.41 -31.64 -27.20
N SER A 16 -45.60 -31.83 -25.88
CA SER A 16 -46.85 -31.47 -25.14
C SER A 16 -46.83 -31.86 -23.64
N THR A 17 -47.38 -30.97 -22.80
CA THR A 17 -47.67 -31.03 -21.35
C THR A 17 -49.08 -31.64 -21.07
N PRO A 18 -49.64 -31.63 -19.83
CA PRO A 18 -49.29 -32.24 -18.52
C PRO A 18 -50.43 -33.18 -18.01
N PRO A 19 -50.45 -33.72 -16.75
CA PRO A 19 -51.17 -33.05 -15.63
C PRO A 19 -50.67 -33.41 -14.19
N SER A 20 -51.24 -32.74 -13.18
CA SER A 20 -51.11 -32.89 -11.70
C SER A 20 -52.25 -33.74 -11.08
N PRO A 21 -52.46 -33.81 -9.74
CA PRO A 21 -51.73 -34.44 -8.61
C PRO A 21 -52.58 -35.55 -7.91
N PRO A 22 -52.24 -36.05 -6.69
CA PRO A 22 -53.16 -35.78 -5.55
C PRO A 22 -52.59 -35.77 -4.09
N SER A 23 -53.28 -34.99 -3.25
CA SER A 23 -53.79 -35.21 -1.87
C SER A 23 -52.94 -35.59 -0.63
N THR A 24 -53.13 -34.79 0.43
CA THR A 24 -52.87 -34.97 1.88
C THR A 24 -53.89 -35.88 2.62
N PRO A 25 -53.63 -36.24 3.90
CA PRO A 25 -54.48 -35.79 5.05
C PRO A 25 -53.66 -35.41 6.33
N LEU A 26 -53.99 -34.36 7.13
CA LEU A 26 -54.88 -34.25 8.33
C LEU A 26 -54.52 -35.23 9.47
N ASN A 27 -54.51 -34.99 10.80
CA ASN A 27 -54.96 -34.02 11.83
C ASN A 27 -54.29 -34.52 13.16
N GLY A 28 -54.17 -33.85 14.32
CA GLY A 28 -54.66 -32.60 14.88
C GLY A 28 -54.44 -32.53 16.42
N LEU A 29 -54.74 -31.36 17.02
CA LEU A 29 -55.31 -31.08 18.37
C LEU A 29 -54.48 -31.48 19.63
N SER A 30 -54.35 -30.72 20.73
CA SER A 30 -55.07 -29.55 21.29
C SER A 30 -54.43 -29.02 22.60
N LYS A 31 -54.48 -27.68 22.83
CA LYS A 31 -54.92 -26.89 24.04
C LYS A 31 -54.26 -27.18 25.45
N VAL A 32 -54.00 -26.26 26.40
CA VAL A 32 -54.50 -24.89 26.73
C VAL A 32 -53.80 -24.28 28.00
N HIS A 33 -53.66 -22.93 28.06
CA HIS A 33 -53.60 -21.92 29.19
C HIS A 33 -52.48 -21.92 30.27
N LEU A 34 -51.99 -20.80 30.88
CA LEU A 34 -52.40 -19.39 31.15
C LEU A 34 -51.11 -18.49 31.23
N SER A 35 -50.97 -17.36 30.51
CA SER A 35 -51.31 -15.94 30.79
C SER A 35 -50.43 -15.16 31.80
N THR A 36 -49.73 -14.11 31.31
CA THR A 36 -49.77 -12.72 31.85
C THR A 36 -49.35 -11.73 30.76
N GLU A 37 -50.14 -10.67 30.61
CA GLU A 37 -50.05 -9.50 29.71
C GLU A 37 -48.82 -8.62 30.07
N GLU A 38 -48.23 -7.77 29.21
CA GLU A 38 -48.78 -6.55 28.60
C GLU A 38 -47.97 -6.07 27.36
N ASN A 39 -48.70 -5.56 26.34
CA ASN A 39 -48.44 -4.45 25.38
C ASN A 39 -47.00 -4.22 24.84
N GLY A 40 -46.69 -4.20 23.53
CA GLY A 40 -47.50 -4.03 22.32
C GLY A 40 -47.06 -2.79 21.51
N HIS A 41 -46.05 -2.92 20.64
CA HIS A 41 -46.03 -2.38 19.26
C HIS A 41 -44.72 -2.76 18.53
N ASP A 42 -44.79 -3.79 17.69
CA ASP A 42 -43.73 -4.19 16.74
C ASP A 42 -43.91 -3.50 15.36
N PRO A 43 -42.80 -3.17 14.67
CA PRO A 43 -42.78 -2.75 13.26
C PRO A 43 -42.85 -3.95 12.28
N PRO A 44 -43.16 -3.73 10.98
CA PRO A 44 -43.50 -4.79 10.02
C PRO A 44 -42.30 -5.68 9.63
N PRO A 45 -42.54 -6.90 9.12
CA PRO A 45 -41.51 -7.92 8.95
C PRO A 45 -40.59 -7.63 7.75
N PRO A 46 -39.30 -7.99 7.82
CA PRO A 46 -38.41 -7.90 6.68
C PRO A 46 -38.71 -9.00 5.66
N VAL A 47 -38.76 -8.59 4.39
CA VAL A 47 -38.87 -9.45 3.22
C VAL A 47 -37.64 -10.35 3.15
N GLN A 48 -37.87 -11.67 3.17
CA GLN A 48 -36.85 -12.69 2.93
C GLN A 48 -36.38 -12.62 1.47
N GLN A 49 -35.10 -12.33 1.25
CA GLN A 49 -34.39 -12.62 0.00
C GLN A 49 -33.58 -13.91 0.17
N PRO A 50 -33.42 -14.72 -0.89
CA PRO A 50 -32.92 -16.09 -0.80
C PRO A 50 -31.42 -16.14 -0.48
N GLU A 51 -31.05 -17.07 0.40
CA GLU A 51 -29.68 -17.41 0.76
C GLU A 51 -28.93 -17.95 -0.48
N HIS A 52 -28.05 -17.13 -1.06
CA HIS A 52 -26.98 -17.63 -1.91
C HIS A 52 -25.79 -18.04 -1.03
N ALA A 53 -25.50 -19.34 -1.00
CA ALA A 53 -24.29 -19.88 -0.39
C ALA A 53 -23.05 -19.31 -1.10
N ILE A 54 -22.37 -18.38 -0.44
CA ILE A 54 -21.10 -17.81 -0.91
C ILE A 54 -19.98 -18.80 -0.56
N SER A 55 -19.41 -19.44 -1.59
CA SER A 55 -18.19 -20.23 -1.47
C SER A 55 -17.04 -19.37 -0.92
N SER A 56 -16.31 -19.89 0.07
CA SER A 56 -15.18 -19.26 0.77
C SER A 56 -13.98 -18.87 -0.12
N SER A 57 -14.03 -19.15 -1.42
CA SER A 57 -13.00 -18.76 -2.41
C SER A 57 -13.29 -17.42 -3.11
N ALA A 58 -14.47 -16.83 -2.96
CA ALA A 58 -14.90 -15.64 -3.71
C ALA A 58 -14.58 -14.28 -3.03
N VAL A 59 -14.09 -14.29 -1.79
CA VAL A 59 -13.91 -13.08 -0.95
C VAL A 59 -12.61 -12.31 -1.24
N MET A 60 -11.86 -12.66 -2.30
CA MET A 60 -10.50 -12.14 -2.54
C MET A 60 -10.37 -11.22 -3.75
N TYR A 61 -11.39 -11.07 -4.60
CA TYR A 61 -11.17 -10.55 -5.95
C TYR A 61 -12.35 -9.70 -6.45
N GLY A 62 -12.10 -8.41 -6.66
CA GLY A 62 -13.06 -7.49 -7.30
C GLY A 62 -12.87 -6.03 -6.90
N TYR A 63 -11.84 -5.34 -7.40
CA TYR A 63 -11.61 -3.92 -7.07
C TYR A 63 -11.10 -3.10 -8.25
N TYR A 64 -11.88 -2.90 -9.32
CA TYR A 64 -11.59 -1.82 -10.29
C TYR A 64 -12.85 -1.38 -11.04
N THR A 65 -13.80 -0.74 -10.36
CA THR A 65 -14.73 0.21 -11.02
C THR A 65 -15.08 1.35 -10.06
N LYS A 66 -14.23 2.38 -9.99
CA LYS A 66 -14.54 3.61 -9.24
C LYS A 66 -15.22 4.64 -10.15
N PRO A 67 -16.14 5.47 -9.63
CA PRO A 67 -16.75 6.57 -10.40
C PRO A 67 -15.69 7.59 -10.84
N ALA A 68 -15.94 8.24 -11.99
CA ALA A 68 -14.99 8.83 -12.94
C ALA A 68 -13.94 9.85 -12.43
N LEU A 69 -13.89 10.23 -11.16
CA LEU A 69 -12.85 11.12 -10.58
C LEU A 69 -12.52 10.76 -9.11
N ALA A 70 -12.92 9.58 -8.64
CA ALA A 70 -12.72 9.11 -7.27
C ALA A 70 -11.63 8.01 -7.19
N SER A 71 -10.68 7.99 -8.12
CA SER A 71 -9.52 7.09 -8.08
C SER A 71 -8.58 7.44 -6.91
N VAL A 72 -7.81 6.45 -6.46
CA VAL A 72 -6.80 6.61 -5.38
C VAL A 72 -5.76 7.68 -5.74
N SER A 73 -5.55 7.95 -7.04
CA SER A 73 -4.63 8.97 -7.55
C SER A 73 -5.00 10.41 -7.14
N HIS A 74 -6.24 10.68 -6.75
CA HIS A 74 -6.74 12.03 -6.40
C HIS A 74 -6.82 12.31 -4.89
N SER A 75 -6.51 11.32 -4.04
CA SER A 75 -6.37 11.55 -2.60
C SER A 75 -4.94 12.01 -2.29
N GLN A 76 -4.70 13.32 -2.22
CA GLN A 76 -3.42 13.87 -1.72
C GLN A 76 -3.20 13.58 -0.22
N GLN A 77 -4.20 13.04 0.47
CA GLN A 77 -4.03 12.35 1.73
C GLN A 77 -4.83 11.05 1.67
N PRO A 78 -4.19 9.87 1.79
CA PRO A 78 -4.94 8.67 2.15
C PRO A 78 -5.71 9.00 3.45
N PRO A 79 -6.92 8.46 3.66
CA PRO A 79 -7.51 8.52 4.99
C PRO A 79 -6.42 8.05 5.96
N PRO A 80 -6.17 8.78 7.06
CA PRO A 80 -5.16 8.36 8.01
C PRO A 80 -5.49 6.90 8.34
N PRO A 81 -4.51 5.98 8.25
CA PRO A 81 -4.76 4.60 8.63
C PRO A 81 -5.43 4.64 10.01
N PRO A 82 -6.43 3.78 10.29
CA PRO A 82 -7.07 3.75 11.59
C PRO A 82 -5.95 3.80 12.63
N PRO A 83 -6.01 4.75 13.57
CA PRO A 83 -4.88 5.00 14.46
C PRO A 83 -4.48 3.66 15.05
N PRO A 84 -3.18 3.31 15.02
CA PRO A 84 -2.72 2.10 15.67
C PRO A 84 -3.27 2.12 17.10
N PRO A 85 -3.72 0.98 17.66
CA PRO A 85 -4.17 0.93 19.05
C PRO A 85 -3.15 1.69 19.91
N PRO A 86 -3.55 2.47 20.92
CA PRO A 86 -2.67 3.41 21.64
C PRO A 86 -1.40 2.77 22.22
N HIS A 87 -1.33 1.44 22.33
CA HIS A 87 -0.15 0.67 22.71
C HIS A 87 0.84 0.32 21.57
N VAL A 88 0.53 0.67 20.31
CA VAL A 88 1.29 0.34 19.09
C VAL A 88 1.99 1.57 18.49
N GLY A 89 1.78 2.77 19.04
CA GLY A 89 2.37 4.03 18.57
C GLY A 89 3.90 4.08 18.55
N ASN A 90 4.58 3.14 19.23
CA ASN A 90 6.05 2.99 19.20
C ASN A 90 6.56 1.85 18.29
N LEU A 91 5.69 1.12 17.57
CA LEU A 91 6.12 0.06 16.64
C LEU A 91 6.51 0.58 15.24
N GLN A 92 6.28 1.86 14.93
CA GLN A 92 6.57 2.46 13.61
C GLN A 92 8.05 2.75 13.37
N SER A 93 8.86 2.88 14.42
CA SER A 93 10.31 2.69 14.28
C SER A 93 10.53 1.20 14.04
N ALA A 94 10.92 0.82 12.81
CA ALA A 94 11.13 -0.56 12.37
C ALA A 94 11.60 -1.46 13.53
N LEU A 95 10.68 -2.26 14.08
CA LEU A 95 11.05 -3.40 14.92
C LEU A 95 12.03 -4.19 14.08
N ASP A 96 13.30 -4.21 14.47
CA ASP A 96 14.31 -4.96 13.77
C ASP A 96 13.97 -6.44 13.98
N TRP A 97 13.14 -7.00 13.10
CA TRP A 97 12.72 -8.39 13.16
C TRP A 97 13.85 -9.34 12.75
N ARG A 98 14.87 -8.81 12.03
CA ARG A 98 16.00 -9.60 11.58
C ARG A 98 16.90 -10.00 12.75
N MET A 99 17.32 -11.25 12.73
CA MET A 99 18.34 -11.74 13.66
C MET A 99 19.72 -11.51 13.06
N ARG A 100 20.37 -10.39 13.42
CA ARG A 100 21.70 -10.02 12.92
C ARG A 100 22.81 -10.95 13.44
N GLU A 101 22.71 -11.36 14.70
CA GLU A 101 23.68 -12.26 15.35
C GLU A 101 23.03 -13.58 15.77
N ARG A 102 23.42 -14.68 15.10
CA ARG A 102 22.98 -16.04 15.44
C ARG A 102 24.04 -16.72 16.31
N LEU A 103 23.95 -16.51 17.62
CA LEU A 103 24.72 -17.28 18.60
C LEU A 103 24.26 -18.74 18.63
N LYS A 104 25.19 -19.68 18.78
CA LYS A 104 24.88 -21.11 18.89
C LYS A 104 25.51 -21.72 20.13
N THR A 105 24.75 -22.57 20.81
CA THR A 105 25.29 -23.46 21.84
C THR A 105 26.01 -24.62 21.16
N VAL A 106 27.35 -24.61 21.19
CA VAL A 106 28.19 -25.62 20.52
C VAL A 106 28.87 -26.59 21.48
N SER A 107 28.93 -26.25 22.77
CA SER A 107 29.59 -27.06 23.81
C SER A 107 28.72 -27.14 25.06
N VAL A 108 28.67 -28.32 25.69
CA VAL A 108 27.86 -28.61 26.87
C VAL A 108 28.71 -29.32 27.93
N ALA A 109 28.79 -28.75 29.12
CA ALA A 109 29.32 -29.38 30.33
C ALA A 109 28.17 -29.92 31.18
N LEU A 110 28.23 -31.21 31.50
CA LEU A 110 27.30 -31.89 32.40
C LEU A 110 28.06 -32.28 33.66
N VAL A 111 27.88 -31.51 34.73
CA VAL A 111 28.54 -31.71 36.03
C VAL A 111 27.53 -32.30 37.01
N LEU A 112 27.73 -33.56 37.38
CA LEU A 112 26.85 -34.29 38.28
C LEU A 112 27.58 -34.55 39.59
N CYS A 113 27.04 -34.06 40.71
CA CYS A 113 27.56 -34.25 42.06
C CYS A 113 26.51 -34.98 42.91
N LEU A 114 26.48 -36.32 42.84
CA LEU A 114 25.38 -37.16 43.35
C LEU A 114 25.79 -38.07 44.51
N ASN A 115 27.07 -38.49 44.58
CA ASN A 115 27.59 -39.39 45.63
C ASN A 115 26.59 -40.48 46.06
N ILE A 116 26.16 -41.29 45.08
CA ILE A 116 25.06 -42.24 45.22
C ILE A 116 25.29 -43.14 46.45
N SER A 117 24.25 -43.29 47.28
CA SER A 117 24.21 -43.98 48.59
C SER A 117 24.63 -43.18 49.83
N VAL A 118 25.14 -41.96 49.66
CA VAL A 118 25.51 -41.08 50.77
C VAL A 118 24.75 -39.77 50.67
N ASP A 119 23.83 -39.53 51.61
CA ASP A 119 23.08 -38.27 51.66
C ASP A 119 23.94 -37.14 52.26
N PRO A 120 23.83 -35.91 51.75
CA PRO A 120 24.54 -34.77 52.32
C PRO A 120 23.97 -34.40 53.70
N PRO A 121 24.80 -33.82 54.60
CA PRO A 121 24.47 -33.64 56.01
C PRO A 121 23.31 -32.67 56.28
N ASP A 122 22.93 -31.87 55.31
CA ASP A 122 21.96 -30.78 55.42
C ASP A 122 20.59 -31.10 54.80
N ILE A 123 20.40 -32.31 54.25
CA ILE A 123 19.15 -32.78 53.64
C ILE A 123 18.67 -34.05 54.36
N VAL A 124 17.49 -33.98 54.99
CA VAL A 124 16.83 -35.14 55.59
C VAL A 124 15.77 -35.66 54.61
N LYS A 125 16.01 -36.86 54.04
CA LYS A 125 15.07 -37.48 53.10
C LYS A 125 13.97 -38.27 53.87
N PRO A 126 12.68 -38.03 53.58
CA PRO A 126 11.59 -38.86 54.12
C PRO A 126 11.64 -40.28 53.53
N ASN A 127 10.95 -41.25 54.13
CA ASN A 127 10.79 -42.59 53.56
C ASN A 127 9.29 -42.91 53.43
N PRO A 128 8.75 -43.09 52.21
CA PRO A 128 9.41 -43.00 50.89
C PRO A 128 9.80 -41.57 50.47
N CYS A 129 10.77 -41.45 49.54
CA CYS A 129 11.19 -40.18 48.91
C CYS A 129 11.33 -40.32 47.39
N ALA A 130 11.36 -39.19 46.69
CA ALA A 130 11.80 -39.10 45.30
C ALA A 130 13.24 -39.63 45.13
N ARG A 131 13.44 -40.57 44.19
CA ARG A 131 14.75 -41.24 43.99
C ARG A 131 15.23 -41.31 42.55
N LEU A 132 14.32 -41.29 41.58
CA LEU A 132 14.71 -41.41 40.17
C LEU A 132 15.56 -40.21 39.76
N GLU A 133 16.69 -40.45 39.11
CA GLU A 133 17.50 -39.42 38.48
C GLU A 133 17.72 -39.75 37.01
N CYS A 134 17.40 -38.80 36.12
CA CYS A 134 17.43 -38.98 34.67
C CYS A 134 16.71 -40.27 34.22
N TRP A 135 15.60 -40.57 34.89
CA TRP A 135 14.77 -41.77 34.72
C TRP A 135 15.45 -43.11 35.07
N VAL A 136 16.54 -43.07 35.84
CA VAL A 136 17.24 -44.24 36.38
C VAL A 136 16.98 -44.30 37.88
N ASP A 137 16.64 -45.48 38.41
CA ASP A 137 16.62 -45.72 39.85
C ASP A 137 18.06 -45.97 40.33
N PRO A 138 18.67 -45.07 41.12
CA PRO A 138 20.04 -45.23 41.59
C PRO A 138 20.22 -46.46 42.49
N SER A 139 19.15 -46.96 43.12
CA SER A 139 19.19 -48.12 44.00
C SER A 139 19.13 -49.46 43.25
N SER A 140 18.75 -49.44 41.96
CA SER A 140 18.65 -50.64 41.12
C SER A 140 20.01 -51.13 40.58
N LEU A 141 21.05 -50.29 40.65
CA LEU A 141 22.39 -50.55 40.11
C LEU A 141 23.46 -50.29 41.19
N THR A 142 24.69 -50.76 40.97
CA THR A 142 25.80 -50.37 41.86
C THR A 142 26.08 -48.86 41.71
N PRO A 143 26.50 -48.14 42.78
CA PRO A 143 26.62 -46.68 42.76
C PRO A 143 27.38 -46.12 41.54
N ARG A 144 28.53 -46.72 41.21
CA ARG A 144 29.31 -46.31 40.02
C ARG A 144 28.57 -46.52 38.70
N LYS A 145 27.91 -47.67 38.52
CA LYS A 145 27.14 -47.97 37.30
C LYS A 145 25.89 -47.10 37.20
N ALA A 146 25.25 -46.80 38.33
CA ALA A 146 24.13 -45.88 38.42
C ALA A 146 24.57 -44.48 37.95
N LEU A 147 25.68 -43.95 38.48
CA LEU A 147 26.21 -42.64 38.11
C LEU A 147 26.58 -42.55 36.61
N GLU A 148 27.23 -43.58 36.08
CA GLU A 148 27.55 -43.69 34.64
C GLU A 148 26.30 -43.83 33.75
N ALA A 149 25.23 -44.45 34.26
CA ALA A 149 23.95 -44.57 33.54
C ALA A 149 23.19 -43.24 33.54
N ILE A 150 23.08 -42.57 34.69
CA ILE A 150 22.46 -41.24 34.84
C ILE A 150 23.15 -40.24 33.91
N GLY A 151 24.49 -40.18 33.94
CA GLY A 151 25.24 -39.26 33.09
C GLY A 151 25.07 -39.49 31.59
N ARG A 152 25.03 -40.77 31.14
CA ARG A 152 24.76 -41.10 29.74
C ARG A 152 23.33 -40.76 29.33
N ASN A 153 22.36 -41.02 30.20
CA ASN A 153 20.96 -40.65 29.95
C ASN A 153 20.80 -39.14 29.83
N LEU A 154 21.36 -38.36 30.75
CA LEU A 154 21.30 -36.90 30.71
C LEU A 154 21.90 -36.34 29.41
N GLN A 155 23.05 -36.88 29.00
CA GLN A 155 23.65 -36.51 27.72
C GLN A 155 22.71 -36.80 26.55
N ALA A 156 22.16 -38.01 26.48
CA ALA A 156 21.22 -38.40 25.43
C ALA A 156 19.97 -37.51 25.40
N GLN A 157 19.45 -37.10 26.57
CA GLN A 157 18.30 -36.20 26.65
C GLN A 157 18.62 -34.80 26.08
N TYR A 158 19.81 -34.25 26.37
CA TYR A 158 20.23 -32.98 25.76
C TYR A 158 20.55 -33.08 24.27
N GLU A 159 21.07 -34.23 23.81
CA GLU A 159 21.37 -34.49 22.39
C GLU A 159 20.12 -34.44 21.50
N VAL A 160 18.92 -34.70 22.05
CA VAL A 160 17.64 -34.50 21.35
C VAL A 160 17.46 -33.05 20.91
N TRP A 161 17.86 -32.08 21.75
CA TRP A 161 17.69 -30.64 21.48
C TRP A 161 18.81 -30.05 20.62
N GLN A 162 20.06 -30.51 20.80
CA GLN A 162 21.20 -30.08 20.01
C GLN A 162 22.15 -31.25 19.69
N PRO A 163 21.85 -32.06 18.67
CA PRO A 163 22.65 -33.25 18.36
C PRO A 163 24.07 -32.93 17.86
N ARG A 164 24.34 -31.67 17.47
CA ARG A 164 25.63 -31.25 16.91
C ARG A 164 26.58 -30.61 17.92
N ALA A 165 26.16 -30.46 19.18
CA ALA A 165 27.01 -29.91 20.23
C ALA A 165 28.03 -30.94 20.72
N ARG A 166 29.12 -30.45 21.33
CA ARG A 166 30.13 -31.28 21.99
C ARG A 166 29.79 -31.43 23.46
N TYR A 167 29.47 -32.65 23.87
CA TYR A 167 29.12 -32.98 25.24
C TYR A 167 30.33 -33.43 26.04
N ARG A 168 30.46 -32.92 27.26
CA ARG A 168 31.50 -33.32 28.23
C ARG A 168 30.84 -33.64 29.57
N LEU A 169 30.91 -34.92 29.94
CA LEU A 169 30.38 -35.44 31.19
C LEU A 169 31.46 -35.40 32.29
N SER A 170 31.09 -34.92 33.47
CA SER A 170 31.94 -34.85 34.66
C SER A 170 31.15 -35.41 35.84
N LEU A 171 31.52 -36.61 36.28
CA LEU A 171 30.81 -37.39 37.30
C LEU A 171 31.56 -37.29 38.63
N ASP A 172 30.88 -36.80 39.67
CA ASP A 172 31.40 -36.48 41.00
C ASP A 172 32.81 -35.83 40.97
N PRO A 173 33.00 -34.72 40.26
CA PRO A 173 34.34 -34.21 39.99
C PRO A 173 34.96 -33.45 41.17
N SER A 174 36.30 -33.36 41.11
CA SER A 174 37.09 -32.46 41.94
C SER A 174 37.21 -31.04 41.37
N VAL A 175 37.59 -30.07 42.22
CA VAL A 175 37.79 -28.66 41.80
C VAL A 175 38.75 -28.54 40.61
N ASP A 176 39.86 -29.29 40.64
CA ASP A 176 40.86 -29.30 39.57
C ASP A 176 40.29 -29.79 38.24
N GLU A 177 39.40 -30.78 38.29
CA GLU A 177 38.75 -31.36 37.11
C GLU A 177 37.74 -30.40 36.51
N ILE A 178 36.91 -29.75 37.34
CA ILE A 178 35.95 -28.72 36.88
C ILE A 178 36.70 -27.54 36.26
N LYS A 179 37.77 -27.05 36.89
CA LYS A 179 38.58 -25.96 36.36
C LYS A 179 39.15 -26.30 34.99
N LYS A 180 39.76 -27.49 34.86
CA LYS A 180 40.30 -27.98 33.57
C LYS A 180 39.20 -28.12 32.52
N LEU A 181 38.03 -28.65 32.89
CA LEU A 181 36.88 -28.79 32.01
C LEU A 181 36.40 -27.43 31.49
N CYS A 182 36.12 -26.49 32.39
CA CYS A 182 35.62 -25.16 32.06
C CYS A 182 36.59 -24.38 31.16
N CYS A 183 37.87 -24.32 31.54
CA CYS A 183 38.88 -23.63 30.74
C CYS A 183 39.09 -24.29 29.37
N SER A 184 39.01 -25.63 29.28
CA SER A 184 39.07 -26.36 28.01
C SER A 184 37.89 -26.03 27.11
N LEU A 185 36.67 -26.02 27.65
CA LEU A 185 35.46 -25.72 26.90
C LEU A 185 35.46 -24.31 26.33
N ARG A 186 35.79 -23.29 27.13
CA ARG A 186 35.87 -21.90 26.62
C ARG A 186 36.96 -21.78 25.54
N ARG A 187 38.15 -22.33 25.76
CA ARG A 187 39.25 -22.30 24.78
C ARG A 187 38.82 -22.89 23.42
N ASN A 188 38.05 -23.98 23.43
CA ASN A 188 37.59 -24.64 22.22
C ASN A 188 36.40 -23.94 21.55
N THR A 189 35.59 -23.20 22.32
CA THR A 189 34.32 -22.60 21.88
C THR A 189 34.47 -21.15 21.43
N LYS A 190 35.55 -20.47 21.85
CA LYS A 190 35.83 -19.05 21.53
C LYS A 190 34.65 -18.15 21.92
N GLU A 191 33.96 -17.57 20.95
CA GLU A 191 32.87 -16.59 21.11
C GLU A 191 31.47 -17.23 21.10
N GLU A 192 31.37 -18.53 20.80
CA GLU A 192 30.08 -19.24 20.81
C GLU A 192 29.63 -19.55 22.26
N ARG A 193 28.37 -19.99 22.40
CA ARG A 193 27.78 -20.24 23.72
C ARG A 193 28.19 -21.60 24.29
N VAL A 194 28.53 -21.62 25.57
CA VAL A 194 28.73 -22.84 26.37
C VAL A 194 27.54 -23.04 27.31
N LEU A 195 27.01 -24.26 27.37
CA LEU A 195 26.04 -24.66 28.39
C LEU A 195 26.78 -25.33 29.56
N PHE A 196 26.48 -24.89 30.78
CA PHE A 196 26.96 -25.51 32.01
C PHE A 196 25.78 -25.99 32.84
N HIS A 197 25.60 -27.30 32.92
CA HIS A 197 24.60 -27.94 33.76
C HIS A 197 25.27 -28.46 35.02
N TYR A 198 24.74 -28.06 36.18
CA TYR A 198 25.18 -28.52 37.49
C TYR A 198 24.01 -29.14 38.24
N ASN A 199 24.15 -30.43 38.56
CA ASN A 199 23.26 -31.14 39.48
C ASN A 199 24.02 -31.38 40.79
N GLY A 200 23.48 -30.84 41.88
CA GLY A 200 24.10 -30.83 43.21
C GLY A 200 23.32 -31.61 44.28
N HIS A 201 22.62 -32.70 43.94
CA HIS A 201 21.79 -33.43 44.92
C HIS A 201 22.56 -34.23 45.97
N GLY A 202 23.81 -34.61 45.69
CA GLY A 202 24.68 -35.39 46.58
C GLY A 202 25.64 -34.54 47.42
N VAL A 203 25.47 -33.22 47.42
CA VAL A 203 26.35 -32.27 48.11
C VAL A 203 25.51 -31.26 48.91
N PRO A 204 26.13 -30.53 49.87
CA PRO A 204 25.40 -29.51 50.62
C PRO A 204 24.81 -28.40 49.76
N ARG A 205 23.82 -27.71 50.30
CA ARG A 205 23.16 -26.57 49.64
C ARG A 205 24.15 -25.42 49.36
N PRO A 206 23.96 -24.69 48.24
CA PRO A 206 24.77 -23.51 47.94
C PRO A 206 24.64 -22.43 49.01
N THR A 207 25.77 -21.82 49.36
CA THR A 207 25.82 -20.79 50.40
C THR A 207 25.33 -19.44 49.87
N PRO A 208 24.81 -18.54 50.73
CA PRO A 208 24.52 -17.15 50.35
C PRO A 208 25.76 -16.36 49.86
N GLY A 209 26.96 -16.86 50.18
CA GLY A 209 28.23 -16.31 49.68
C GLY A 209 28.44 -16.53 48.18
N GLY A 210 27.72 -17.48 47.58
CA GLY A 210 27.88 -17.85 46.17
C GLY A 210 28.89 -18.97 45.97
N GLU A 211 28.83 -20.00 46.82
CA GLU A 211 29.67 -21.19 46.70
C GLU A 211 28.79 -22.38 46.33
N LEU A 212 29.21 -23.14 45.30
CA LEU A 212 28.68 -24.46 44.99
C LEU A 212 29.63 -25.54 45.51
N TRP A 213 29.14 -26.75 45.74
CA TRP A 213 29.93 -27.81 46.38
C TRP A 213 30.29 -28.93 45.40
N VAL A 214 31.51 -29.46 45.56
CA VAL A 214 32.08 -30.55 44.76
C VAL A 214 32.90 -31.46 45.67
N PHE A 215 33.52 -32.51 45.14
CA PHE A 215 34.27 -33.47 45.98
C PHE A 215 35.78 -33.18 46.00
N ASN A 216 36.47 -33.71 47.00
CA ASN A 216 37.90 -33.96 46.89
C ASN A 216 38.15 -35.31 46.17
N LYS A 217 39.40 -35.59 45.78
CA LYS A 217 39.76 -36.81 45.01
C LYS A 217 39.41 -38.12 45.71
N ASP A 218 39.37 -38.10 47.05
CA ASP A 218 39.11 -39.27 47.89
C ASP A 218 37.64 -39.38 48.35
N TYR A 219 36.76 -38.45 47.93
CA TYR A 219 35.34 -38.38 48.32
C TYR A 219 35.09 -38.32 49.84
N THR A 220 36.02 -37.77 50.60
CA THR A 220 35.94 -37.63 52.06
C THR A 220 35.44 -36.26 52.51
N GLN A 221 35.55 -35.23 51.66
CA GLN A 221 35.17 -33.86 52.00
C GLN A 221 34.45 -33.19 50.83
N TYR A 222 33.48 -32.35 51.17
CA TYR A 222 32.86 -31.39 50.24
C TYR A 222 33.74 -30.15 50.16
N ILE A 223 34.10 -29.74 48.94
CA ILE A 223 34.95 -28.60 48.66
C ILE A 223 34.12 -27.48 48.02
N PRO A 224 34.15 -26.24 48.55
CA PRO A 224 33.41 -25.13 47.97
C PRO A 224 34.14 -24.58 46.74
N VAL A 225 33.36 -24.25 45.71
CA VAL A 225 33.79 -23.56 44.49
C VAL A 225 33.03 -22.25 44.40
N SER A 226 33.76 -21.13 44.39
CA SER A 226 33.15 -19.81 44.24
C SER A 226 32.60 -19.62 42.82
N ILE A 227 31.41 -19.02 42.72
CA ILE A 227 30.82 -18.63 41.43
C ILE A 227 31.71 -17.61 40.70
N TYR A 228 32.48 -16.80 41.42
CA TYR A 228 33.46 -15.89 40.83
C TYR A 228 34.54 -16.65 40.02
N ASP A 229 35.02 -17.77 40.56
CA ASP A 229 36.01 -18.60 39.86
C ASP A 229 35.39 -19.27 38.63
N LEU A 230 34.15 -19.75 38.75
CA LEU A 230 33.41 -20.35 37.63
C LEU A 230 33.21 -19.36 36.47
N GLN A 231 32.82 -18.11 36.78
CA GLN A 231 32.74 -17.01 35.79
C GLN A 231 34.08 -16.74 35.12
N THR A 232 35.18 -16.89 35.86
CA THR A 232 36.54 -16.71 35.34
C THR A 232 36.93 -17.84 34.39
N TRP A 233 36.57 -19.08 34.70
CA TRP A 233 36.93 -20.24 33.88
C TRP A 233 36.11 -20.35 32.60
N LEU A 234 34.80 -20.05 32.67
CA LEU A 234 33.87 -20.21 31.55
C LEU A 234 33.70 -18.97 30.69
N GLY A 235 33.93 -17.76 31.18
CA GLY A 235 33.75 -16.54 30.39
C GLY A 235 32.31 -16.31 29.88
N SER A 236 32.16 -15.40 28.90
CA SER A 236 30.89 -15.08 28.22
C SER A 236 31.05 -15.35 26.71
N PRO A 237 30.00 -15.78 25.97
CA PRO A 237 28.62 -16.03 26.42
C PRO A 237 28.40 -17.45 26.98
N CYS A 238 27.59 -17.57 28.02
CA CYS A 238 27.23 -18.85 28.66
C CYS A 238 25.72 -18.97 28.95
N ILE A 239 25.26 -20.21 29.12
CA ILE A 239 23.97 -20.55 29.74
C ILE A 239 24.20 -21.54 30.87
N TYR A 240 23.61 -21.28 32.04
CA TYR A 240 23.76 -22.09 33.23
C TYR A 240 22.44 -22.73 33.64
N VAL A 241 22.49 -24.00 34.05
CA VAL A 241 21.37 -24.75 34.62
C VAL A 241 21.80 -25.28 35.98
N TYR A 242 21.10 -24.88 37.04
CA TYR A 242 21.38 -25.27 38.41
C TYR A 242 20.23 -26.10 38.98
N ASP A 243 20.44 -27.41 39.08
CA ASP A 243 19.52 -28.35 39.71
C ASP A 243 20.03 -28.74 41.11
N CYS A 244 19.59 -27.96 42.09
CA CYS A 244 19.88 -28.19 43.51
C CYS A 244 18.89 -27.39 44.38
N SER A 245 18.80 -27.76 45.67
CA SER A 245 18.07 -26.96 46.65
C SER A 245 18.78 -25.63 46.92
N ASN A 246 18.05 -24.56 47.20
CA ASN A 246 18.56 -23.19 47.38
C ASN A 246 19.35 -22.63 46.18
N ALA A 247 19.07 -23.11 44.96
CA ALA A 247 19.75 -22.69 43.73
C ALA A 247 19.67 -21.17 43.47
N GLY A 248 18.65 -20.48 43.98
CA GLY A 248 18.54 -19.02 43.91
C GLY A 248 19.71 -18.26 44.58
N ASN A 249 20.42 -18.86 45.54
CA ASN A 249 21.64 -18.28 46.12
C ASN A 249 22.75 -18.15 45.06
N ILE A 250 22.89 -19.15 44.19
CA ILE A 250 23.87 -19.15 43.09
C ILE A 250 23.58 -17.99 42.14
N MET A 251 22.32 -17.83 41.71
CA MET A 251 21.93 -16.79 40.75
C MET A 251 22.16 -15.38 41.29
N ARG A 252 21.79 -15.12 42.56
CA ARG A 252 22.00 -13.81 43.20
C ARG A 252 23.49 -13.48 43.31
N ALA A 253 24.31 -14.45 43.71
CA ALA A 253 25.75 -14.25 43.79
C ALA A 253 26.38 -14.05 42.40
N TYR A 254 25.95 -14.79 41.39
CA TYR A 254 26.42 -14.64 40.01
C TYR A 254 26.20 -13.22 39.51
N GLN A 255 24.98 -12.68 39.64
CA GLN A 255 24.65 -11.32 39.20
C GLN A 255 25.54 -10.28 39.89
N ARG A 256 25.67 -10.36 41.22
CA ARG A 256 26.53 -9.46 42.00
C ARG A 256 27.98 -9.47 41.50
N PHE A 257 28.56 -10.65 41.29
CA PHE A 257 29.94 -10.77 40.80
C PHE A 257 30.10 -10.34 39.34
N ALA A 258 29.09 -10.59 38.50
CA ALA A 258 29.09 -10.18 37.09
C ALA A 258 29.03 -8.65 36.95
N GLU A 259 28.16 -7.97 37.72
CA GLU A 259 28.06 -6.50 37.72
C GLU A 259 29.36 -5.83 38.20
N GLN A 260 29.97 -6.36 39.26
CA GLN A 260 31.26 -5.88 39.76
C GLN A 260 32.34 -5.99 38.69
N ARG A 261 32.45 -7.15 38.04
CA ARG A 261 33.45 -7.42 37.00
C ARG A 261 33.26 -6.57 35.75
N ASP A 262 32.02 -6.46 35.26
CA ASP A 262 31.70 -5.65 34.08
C ASP A 262 32.00 -4.17 34.35
N ALA A 263 31.72 -3.67 35.56
CA ALA A 263 32.03 -2.30 35.97
C ALA A 263 33.54 -2.03 36.11
N GLU A 264 34.30 -2.97 36.67
CA GLU A 264 35.77 -2.88 36.75
C GLU A 264 36.41 -2.87 35.36
N MET A 265 35.92 -3.70 34.44
CA MET A 265 36.40 -3.76 33.07
C MET A 265 36.14 -2.44 32.32
N LEU A 266 34.95 -1.85 32.48
CA LEU A 266 34.61 -0.54 31.91
C LEU A 266 35.51 0.57 32.47
N ARG A 267 35.80 0.56 33.78
CA ARG A 267 36.72 1.52 34.41
C ARG A 267 38.15 1.37 33.90
N GLN A 268 38.64 0.15 33.74
CA GLN A 268 39.98 -0.12 33.22
C GLN A 268 40.12 0.30 31.76
N ALA A 269 39.11 0.02 30.92
CA ALA A 269 39.08 0.46 29.54
C ALA A 269 39.08 2.00 29.42
N ALA A 270 38.29 2.67 30.26
CA ALA A 270 38.25 4.14 30.33
C ALA A 270 39.59 4.74 30.82
N ALA A 271 40.26 4.11 31.80
CA ALA A 271 41.54 4.56 32.33
C ALA A 271 42.71 4.34 31.35
N ALA A 272 42.63 3.33 30.49
CA ALA A 272 43.66 3.00 29.51
C ALA A 272 43.53 3.78 28.18
N GLY A 273 42.55 4.68 28.05
CA GLY A 273 42.38 5.52 26.87
C GLY A 273 42.03 4.75 25.58
N HIS A 274 41.59 3.50 25.69
CA HIS A 274 41.16 2.72 24.54
C HIS A 274 39.90 3.36 23.93
N PRO A 275 39.87 3.62 22.62
CA PRO A 275 38.65 4.07 21.97
C PRO A 275 37.60 2.96 22.08
N LEU A 276 36.35 3.33 22.42
CA LEU A 276 35.18 2.44 22.57
C LEU A 276 34.84 1.62 21.30
N THR A 277 35.62 1.76 20.23
CA THR A 277 35.49 1.07 18.95
C THR A 277 36.20 -0.28 18.87
N GLU A 278 37.10 -0.63 19.80
CA GLU A 278 37.56 -2.02 19.95
C GLU A 278 36.52 -2.80 20.77
N ALA A 279 36.05 -3.93 20.24
CA ALA A 279 34.98 -4.73 20.82
C ALA A 279 35.41 -5.28 22.20
N LEU A 280 34.94 -4.65 23.27
CA LEU A 280 35.00 -5.21 24.62
C LEU A 280 34.34 -6.60 24.60
N PRO A 281 34.87 -7.57 25.38
CA PRO A 281 34.23 -8.88 25.51
C PRO A 281 32.77 -8.74 25.95
N PRO A 282 31.87 -9.63 25.50
CA PRO A 282 30.46 -9.54 25.86
C PRO A 282 30.29 -9.58 27.38
N PRO A 283 29.47 -8.70 27.95
CA PRO A 283 29.40 -8.51 29.40
C PRO A 283 28.90 -9.78 30.09
N MET A 284 29.46 -10.08 31.27
CA MET A 284 29.16 -11.31 32.00
C MET A 284 27.70 -11.35 32.47
N ARG A 285 27.11 -10.17 32.74
CA ARG A 285 25.70 -10.02 33.13
C ARG A 285 24.69 -10.49 32.08
N GLU A 286 25.12 -10.64 30.81
CA GLU A 286 24.28 -11.13 29.73
C GLU A 286 24.20 -12.67 29.63
N CYS A 287 24.94 -13.38 30.48
CA CYS A 287 24.84 -14.83 30.58
C CYS A 287 23.46 -15.27 31.10
N ILE A 288 22.92 -16.31 30.47
CA ILE A 288 21.58 -16.83 30.78
C ILE A 288 21.69 -17.81 31.94
N GLN A 289 20.73 -17.81 32.87
CA GLN A 289 20.71 -18.72 34.01
C GLN A 289 19.32 -19.27 34.25
N LEU A 290 19.25 -20.55 34.66
CA LEU A 290 18.06 -21.31 35.01
C LEU A 290 18.33 -22.00 36.34
N ALA A 291 17.56 -21.71 37.38
CA ALA A 291 17.67 -22.37 38.68
C ALA A 291 16.36 -23.06 39.06
N ALA A 292 16.51 -24.23 39.70
CA ALA A 292 15.40 -25.09 40.07
C ALA A 292 14.47 -24.49 41.14
N CYS A 293 14.99 -23.66 42.05
CA CYS A 293 14.22 -23.12 43.18
C CYS A 293 14.73 -21.75 43.65
N ALA A 294 13.94 -21.05 44.45
CA ALA A 294 14.35 -19.80 45.07
C ALA A 294 15.47 -20.03 46.11
N ALA A 295 16.04 -18.94 46.61
CA ALA A 295 17.18 -18.97 47.53
C ALA A 295 16.88 -19.59 48.90
N ASP A 296 15.60 -19.63 49.28
CA ASP A 296 15.04 -20.08 50.55
C ASP A 296 14.18 -21.35 50.42
N GLU A 297 14.08 -21.90 49.21
CA GLU A 297 13.28 -23.09 48.92
C GLU A 297 14.15 -24.33 48.72
N SER A 298 13.57 -25.50 48.97
CA SER A 298 14.17 -26.82 48.72
C SER A 298 13.41 -27.57 47.64
N LEU A 299 14.08 -28.49 46.95
CA LEU A 299 13.46 -29.34 45.95
C LEU A 299 12.37 -30.25 46.53
N PRO A 300 11.34 -30.61 45.75
CA PRO A 300 10.28 -31.50 46.20
C PRO A 300 10.81 -32.93 46.42
N LEU A 301 10.40 -33.55 47.53
CA LEU A 301 10.82 -34.91 47.91
C LEU A 301 9.71 -35.97 47.74
N THR A 302 8.61 -35.60 47.07
CA THR A 302 7.42 -36.46 46.87
C THR A 302 7.78 -37.72 46.06
N PRO A 303 7.47 -38.94 46.55
CA PRO A 303 7.86 -40.21 45.90
C PRO A 303 7.37 -40.40 44.45
N GLU A 304 6.28 -39.74 44.08
CA GLU A 304 5.68 -39.82 42.74
C GLU A 304 6.51 -39.09 41.67
N LEU A 305 7.43 -38.22 42.11
CA LEU A 305 8.28 -37.42 41.24
C LEU A 305 9.70 -37.99 41.19
N PRO A 306 10.46 -37.73 40.11
CA PRO A 306 11.90 -37.90 40.13
C PRO A 306 12.57 -36.91 41.09
N ALA A 307 13.76 -37.25 41.57
CA ALA A 307 14.57 -36.35 42.40
C ALA A 307 15.06 -35.14 41.57
N ASP A 308 15.31 -35.32 40.27
CA ASP A 308 15.71 -34.30 39.31
C ASP A 308 14.54 -33.72 38.51
N VAL A 309 13.43 -33.39 39.19
CA VAL A 309 12.23 -32.80 38.57
C VAL A 309 12.54 -31.63 37.64
N PHE A 310 13.45 -30.73 38.04
CA PHE A 310 13.78 -29.57 37.22
C PHE A 310 14.49 -29.99 35.94
N THR A 311 15.51 -30.83 36.04
CA THR A 311 16.20 -31.40 34.88
C THR A 311 15.22 -32.17 33.98
N CYS A 312 14.39 -33.06 34.53
CA CYS A 312 13.37 -33.80 33.79
C CYS A 312 12.39 -32.89 33.05
N CYS A 313 11.99 -31.76 33.64
CA CYS A 313 11.16 -30.76 32.96
C CYS A 313 11.90 -30.14 31.77
N LEU A 314 13.16 -29.77 31.95
CA LEU A 314 13.98 -29.12 30.92
C LEU A 314 14.38 -30.06 29.78
N THR A 315 14.60 -31.33 30.05
CA THR A 315 15.20 -32.25 29.08
C THR A 315 14.21 -33.28 28.53
N THR A 316 13.18 -33.65 29.29
CA THR A 316 12.15 -34.64 28.93
C THR A 316 10.74 -34.17 29.27
N PRO A 317 10.29 -33.01 28.74
CA PRO A 317 9.07 -32.31 29.18
C PRO A 317 7.80 -33.15 29.01
N ILE A 318 7.70 -33.92 27.92
CA ILE A 318 6.50 -34.72 27.63
C ILE A 318 6.33 -35.82 28.67
N GLU A 319 7.40 -36.56 28.98
CA GLU A 319 7.31 -37.68 29.94
C GLU A 319 6.93 -37.21 31.35
N ILE A 320 7.60 -36.18 31.87
CA ILE A 320 7.28 -35.65 33.20
C ILE A 320 5.91 -34.96 33.23
N GLY A 321 5.54 -34.24 32.17
CA GLY A 321 4.25 -33.58 32.06
C GLY A 321 3.09 -34.57 32.09
N LEU A 322 3.21 -35.70 31.38
CA LEU A 322 2.19 -36.75 31.36
C LEU A 322 2.12 -37.51 32.68
N ARG A 323 3.26 -37.86 33.29
CA ARG A 323 3.30 -38.50 34.62
C ARG A 323 2.67 -37.62 35.70
N TRP A 324 3.01 -36.33 35.70
CA TRP A 324 2.39 -35.35 36.60
C TRP A 324 0.89 -35.21 36.35
N PHE A 325 0.47 -35.13 35.08
CA PHE A 325 -0.95 -35.03 34.72
C PHE A 325 -1.77 -36.21 35.24
N ILE A 326 -1.27 -37.44 35.10
CA ILE A 326 -1.97 -38.64 35.61
C ILE A 326 -2.05 -38.61 37.13
N SER A 327 -1.00 -38.17 37.84
CA SER A 327 -1.05 -38.12 39.31
C SER A 327 -2.05 -37.09 39.84
N GLN A 328 -2.36 -36.05 39.07
CA GLN A 328 -3.38 -35.06 39.42
C GLN A 328 -4.81 -35.50 39.04
N ASN A 329 -4.97 -36.44 38.10
CA ASN A 329 -6.27 -36.78 37.52
C ASN A 329 -6.76 -38.18 37.92
N PRO A 330 -7.61 -38.30 38.97
CA PRO A 330 -8.07 -39.60 39.47
C PRO A 330 -8.97 -40.36 38.48
N LEU A 331 -9.52 -39.68 37.46
CA LEU A 331 -10.36 -40.30 36.42
C LEU A 331 -9.58 -41.18 35.44
N LEU A 332 -8.25 -41.00 35.34
CA LEU A 332 -7.36 -41.79 34.49
C LEU A 332 -6.78 -43.02 35.20
N SER A 333 -7.51 -43.61 36.14
CA SER A 333 -7.06 -44.74 36.98
C SER A 333 -6.62 -46.00 36.20
N LYS A 334 -6.99 -46.12 34.92
CA LYS A 334 -6.57 -47.21 34.02
C LYS A 334 -5.23 -46.97 33.32
N VAL A 335 -4.66 -45.76 33.42
CA VAL A 335 -3.40 -45.38 32.77
C VAL A 335 -2.28 -45.36 33.81
N THR A 336 -1.27 -46.22 33.64
CA THR A 336 -0.13 -46.28 34.57
C THR A 336 1.07 -45.48 34.06
N PRO A 337 2.02 -45.07 34.93
CA PRO A 337 3.27 -44.44 34.51
C PRO A 337 4.08 -45.28 33.50
N ASP A 338 4.02 -46.60 33.59
CA ASP A 338 4.69 -47.51 32.64
C ASP A 338 4.09 -47.45 31.24
N MET A 339 2.78 -47.18 31.13
CA MET A 339 2.11 -46.98 29.83
C MET A 339 2.59 -45.69 29.18
N VAL A 340 2.81 -44.63 29.96
CA VAL A 340 3.35 -43.34 29.47
C VAL A 340 4.75 -43.51 28.89
N ALA A 341 5.62 -44.29 29.53
CA ALA A 341 6.96 -44.59 29.03
C ALA A 341 6.94 -45.36 27.69
N ARG A 342 5.80 -45.98 27.33
CA ARG A 342 5.61 -46.82 26.14
C ARG A 342 4.69 -46.19 25.09
N ILE A 343 4.46 -44.87 25.12
CA ILE A 343 3.62 -44.21 24.12
C ILE A 343 4.14 -44.50 22.71
N PRO A 344 3.28 -44.97 21.77
CA PRO A 344 3.70 -45.27 20.42
C PRO A 344 4.25 -44.04 19.69
N GLY A 345 5.34 -44.23 18.94
CA GLY A 345 5.85 -43.24 18.00
C GLY A 345 7.21 -42.66 18.34
N ARG A 346 7.55 -41.55 17.67
CA ARG A 346 8.80 -40.82 17.85
C ARG A 346 8.49 -39.33 17.98
N VAL A 347 9.28 -38.63 18.80
CA VAL A 347 9.13 -37.19 19.11
C VAL A 347 9.15 -36.30 17.85
N ASN A 348 9.82 -36.74 16.78
CA ASN A 348 9.93 -36.01 15.51
C ASN A 348 8.81 -36.33 14.51
N ASP A 349 8.07 -37.43 14.71
CA ASP A 349 7.01 -37.85 13.80
C ASP A 349 5.63 -37.40 14.30
N ARG A 350 5.17 -36.29 13.75
CA ARG A 350 3.91 -35.62 14.12
C ARG A 350 2.65 -36.42 13.80
N ARG A 351 2.77 -37.52 13.05
CA ARG A 351 1.64 -38.44 12.78
C ARG A 351 1.44 -39.45 13.91
N THR A 352 2.43 -39.58 14.78
CA THR A 352 2.37 -40.50 15.93
C THR A 352 1.89 -39.77 17.18
N PRO A 353 1.24 -40.46 18.14
CA PRO A 353 0.75 -39.84 19.38
C PRO A 353 1.84 -39.05 20.12
N LEU A 354 3.04 -39.64 20.27
CA LEU A 354 4.16 -38.99 20.94
C LEU A 354 4.64 -37.71 20.21
N GLY A 355 4.76 -37.77 18.89
CA GLY A 355 5.22 -36.63 18.10
C GLY A 355 4.15 -35.54 17.96
N GLU A 356 2.87 -35.90 17.94
CA GLU A 356 1.76 -34.94 17.98
C GLU A 356 1.72 -34.19 19.31
N LEU A 357 1.80 -34.88 20.45
CA LEU A 357 1.87 -34.25 21.77
C LEU A 357 3.07 -33.31 21.89
N ASN A 358 4.26 -33.74 21.44
CA ASN A 358 5.44 -32.87 21.44
C ASN A 358 5.26 -31.61 20.58
N TRP A 359 4.55 -31.73 19.46
CA TRP A 359 4.26 -30.62 18.57
C TRP A 359 3.23 -29.64 19.18
N ILE A 360 2.16 -30.16 19.79
CA ILE A 360 1.18 -29.35 20.54
C ILE A 360 1.86 -28.65 21.71
N PHE A 361 2.68 -29.36 22.49
CA PHE A 361 3.46 -28.78 23.59
C PHE A 361 4.34 -27.62 23.12
N THR A 362 5.03 -27.80 22.00
CA THR A 362 5.85 -26.74 21.39
C THR A 362 5.00 -25.54 20.98
N ALA A 363 3.82 -25.76 20.39
CA ALA A 363 2.92 -24.68 20.01
C ALA A 363 2.38 -23.92 21.23
N VAL A 364 1.92 -24.63 22.26
CA VAL A 364 1.38 -24.03 23.49
C VAL A 364 2.45 -23.20 24.21
N THR A 365 3.64 -23.76 24.44
CA THR A 365 4.71 -23.06 25.17
C THR A 365 5.27 -21.86 24.41
N ASP A 366 5.43 -21.96 23.08
CA ASP A 366 5.86 -20.83 22.25
C ASP A 366 4.81 -19.70 22.24
N THR A 367 3.52 -20.06 22.25
CA THR A 367 2.43 -19.08 22.33
C THR A 367 2.31 -18.42 23.70
N ILE A 368 2.46 -19.17 24.78
CA ILE A 368 2.47 -18.60 26.15
C ILE A 368 3.62 -17.59 26.27
N ALA A 369 4.82 -17.96 25.79
CA ALA A 369 5.98 -17.08 25.79
C ALA A 369 5.74 -15.81 24.98
N TRP A 370 5.19 -15.94 23.78
CA TRP A 370 4.91 -14.78 22.92
C TRP A 370 3.92 -13.80 23.56
N ASN A 371 2.84 -14.31 24.18
CA ASN A 371 1.80 -13.46 24.79
C ASN A 371 2.23 -12.81 26.10
N THR A 372 3.21 -13.40 26.78
CA THR A 372 3.63 -12.96 28.12
C THR A 372 4.89 -12.11 28.09
N LEU A 373 5.81 -12.36 27.15
CA LEU A 373 7.13 -11.73 27.14
C LEU A 373 7.18 -10.48 26.25
N PRO A 374 7.99 -9.46 26.61
CA PRO A 374 8.35 -8.40 25.68
C PRO A 374 9.01 -8.96 24.41
N HIS A 375 8.75 -8.34 23.26
CA HIS A 375 9.19 -8.83 21.94
C HIS A 375 10.71 -9.07 21.86
N GLU A 376 11.54 -8.17 22.39
CA GLU A 376 12.99 -8.30 22.40
C GLU A 376 13.46 -9.52 23.23
N LEU A 377 12.82 -9.74 24.38
CA LEU A 377 13.13 -10.85 25.25
C LEU A 377 12.70 -12.19 24.62
N PHE A 378 11.51 -12.23 24.01
CA PHE A 378 11.03 -13.37 23.25
C PHE A 378 11.99 -13.72 22.11
N LYS A 379 12.39 -12.74 21.31
CA LYS A 379 13.34 -12.93 20.20
C LYS A 379 14.68 -13.50 20.70
N ARG A 380 15.23 -12.95 21.78
CA ARG A 380 16.49 -13.41 22.40
C ARG A 380 16.41 -14.87 22.88
N LEU A 381 15.33 -15.24 23.56
CA LEU A 381 15.24 -16.55 24.23
C LEU A 381 14.63 -17.65 23.37
N PHE A 382 13.64 -17.34 22.52
CA PHE A 382 12.84 -18.32 21.77
C PHE A 382 13.18 -18.38 20.27
N ARG A 383 14.03 -17.50 19.75
CA ARG A 383 14.38 -17.47 18.31
C ARG A 383 15.89 -17.51 18.02
N GLN A 384 16.75 -16.94 18.86
CA GLN A 384 18.18 -16.80 18.56
C GLN A 384 18.94 -18.13 18.49
N ASP A 385 18.74 -19.02 19.48
CA ASP A 385 19.45 -20.30 19.61
C ASP A 385 18.44 -21.43 19.89
N LEU A 386 18.54 -22.53 19.15
CA LEU A 386 17.66 -23.69 19.28
C LEU A 386 17.71 -24.34 20.66
N MET A 387 18.89 -24.43 21.28
CA MET A 387 19.05 -25.03 22.61
C MET A 387 18.40 -24.15 23.68
N VAL A 388 18.66 -22.84 23.64
CA VAL A 388 18.05 -21.87 24.56
C VAL A 388 16.53 -21.87 24.40
N ALA A 389 16.03 -21.85 23.16
CA ALA A 389 14.59 -21.89 22.88
C ALA A 389 13.93 -23.18 23.39
N ALA A 390 14.62 -24.33 23.32
CA ALA A 390 14.12 -25.56 23.92
C ALA A 390 14.06 -25.47 25.44
N LEU A 391 15.14 -25.02 26.08
CA LEU A 391 15.20 -24.91 27.54
C LEU A 391 14.17 -23.94 28.09
N PHE A 392 13.94 -22.79 27.45
CA PHE A 392 12.94 -21.82 27.92
C PHE A 392 11.50 -22.27 27.68
N ARG A 393 11.18 -22.95 26.57
CA ARG A 393 9.87 -23.60 26.39
C ARG A 393 9.61 -24.62 27.50
N ASN A 394 10.60 -25.45 27.77
CA ASN A 394 10.53 -26.51 28.75
C ASN A 394 10.53 -25.96 30.19
N PHE A 395 11.17 -24.80 30.41
CA PHE A 395 11.14 -24.08 31.68
C PHE A 395 9.73 -23.61 32.04
N LEU A 396 8.89 -23.23 31.07
CA LEU A 396 7.50 -22.86 31.37
C LEU A 396 6.72 -24.02 32.00
N LEU A 397 7.01 -25.26 31.56
CA LEU A 397 6.46 -26.47 32.19
C LEU A 397 7.06 -26.68 33.59
N ALA A 398 8.36 -26.47 33.76
CA ALA A 398 9.00 -26.54 35.08
C ALA A 398 8.36 -25.54 36.06
N GLU A 399 8.11 -24.30 35.62
CA GLU A 399 7.42 -23.28 36.41
C GLU A 399 6.04 -23.76 36.85
N ARG A 400 5.29 -24.42 35.95
CA ARG A 400 3.96 -24.95 36.24
C ARG A 400 3.98 -26.12 37.23
N ILE A 401 4.82 -27.13 36.98
CA ILE A 401 4.87 -28.35 37.80
C ILE A 401 5.47 -28.04 39.18
N MET A 402 6.58 -27.32 39.24
CA MET A 402 7.29 -27.09 40.50
C MET A 402 6.51 -26.17 41.45
N ARG A 403 5.81 -25.16 40.92
CA ARG A 403 4.97 -24.26 41.74
C ARG A 403 3.82 -25.01 42.42
N TRP A 404 3.30 -26.07 41.80
CA TRP A 404 2.31 -26.96 42.43
C TRP A 404 2.85 -27.56 43.74
N TYR A 405 4.14 -27.92 43.75
CA TYR A 405 4.85 -28.45 44.91
C TYR A 405 5.55 -27.38 45.76
N ARG A 406 5.11 -26.12 45.67
CA ARG A 406 5.65 -24.96 46.42
C ARG A 406 7.15 -24.72 46.19
N CYS A 407 7.60 -24.98 44.97
CA CYS A 407 8.97 -24.72 44.54
C CYS A 407 8.95 -23.78 43.33
N THR A 408 9.66 -22.67 43.41
CA THR A 408 9.62 -21.57 42.45
C THR A 408 10.92 -21.54 41.64
N PRO A 409 10.97 -22.14 40.45
CA PRO A 409 12.14 -22.02 39.59
C PRO A 409 12.29 -20.58 39.10
N SER A 410 13.53 -20.15 38.87
CA SER A 410 13.86 -18.76 38.51
C SER A 410 14.84 -18.68 37.35
N THR A 411 14.77 -17.61 36.56
CA THR A 411 15.65 -17.38 35.40
C THR A 411 16.31 -16.01 35.41
N ILE A 412 17.44 -15.90 34.72
CA ILE A 412 18.05 -14.64 34.29
C ILE A 412 18.22 -14.70 32.77
N PRO A 413 17.66 -13.74 32.02
CA PRO A 413 16.71 -12.69 32.44
C PRO A 413 15.42 -13.27 33.06
N ALA A 414 14.81 -12.53 33.98
CA ALA A 414 13.61 -12.96 34.69
C ALA A 414 12.37 -12.94 33.78
N LEU A 415 11.53 -13.98 33.88
CA LEU A 415 10.26 -14.08 33.17
C LEU A 415 9.10 -13.65 34.07
N PRO A 416 8.03 -13.04 33.53
CA PRO A 416 6.75 -12.93 34.21
C PRO A 416 6.14 -14.32 34.47
N PRO A 417 5.24 -14.46 35.45
CA PRO A 417 4.65 -15.76 35.80
C PRO A 417 3.80 -16.33 34.65
N THR A 418 4.08 -17.56 34.22
CA THR A 418 3.39 -18.22 33.09
C THR A 418 2.53 -19.43 33.48
N HIS A 419 2.69 -19.92 34.71
CA HIS A 419 2.07 -21.18 35.19
C HIS A 419 0.53 -21.18 35.19
N GLN A 420 -0.13 -20.02 35.26
CA GLN A 420 -1.61 -19.87 35.25
C GLN A 420 -2.18 -19.48 33.89
N HIS A 421 -1.35 -19.45 32.82
CA HIS A 421 -1.82 -19.03 31.51
C HIS A 421 -2.93 -19.96 30.96
N PRO A 422 -4.06 -19.44 30.41
CA PRO A 422 -5.20 -20.25 29.98
C PRO A 422 -4.88 -21.37 28.98
N LEU A 423 -3.91 -21.16 28.09
CA LEU A 423 -3.47 -22.17 27.11
C LEU A 423 -2.97 -23.48 27.73
N TRP A 424 -2.59 -23.48 29.01
CA TRP A 424 -2.31 -24.72 29.72
C TRP A 424 -3.52 -25.65 29.80
N LEU A 425 -4.75 -25.10 29.84
CA LEU A 425 -5.98 -25.90 29.78
C LEU A 425 -6.15 -26.58 28.42
N SER A 426 -5.72 -25.93 27.33
CA SER A 426 -5.70 -26.54 25.99
C SER A 426 -4.67 -27.67 25.90
N TRP A 427 -3.52 -27.53 26.55
CA TRP A 427 -2.55 -28.62 26.70
C TRP A 427 -3.14 -29.79 27.49
N ASP A 428 -3.78 -29.52 28.63
CA ASP A 428 -4.39 -30.53 29.48
C ASP A 428 -5.47 -31.33 28.73
N LEU A 429 -6.32 -30.64 27.95
CA LEU A 429 -7.34 -31.29 27.12
C LEU A 429 -6.73 -32.19 26.03
N ALA A 430 -5.67 -31.72 25.37
CA ALA A 430 -4.98 -32.51 24.35
C ALA A 430 -4.31 -33.76 24.95
N VAL A 431 -3.72 -33.62 26.15
CA VAL A 431 -3.15 -34.73 26.90
C VAL A 431 -4.22 -35.75 27.29
N ASP A 432 -5.34 -35.30 27.86
CA ASP A 432 -6.44 -36.17 28.27
C ASP A 432 -7.00 -36.96 27.07
N SER A 433 -7.24 -36.28 25.94
CA SER A 433 -7.70 -36.92 24.71
C SER A 433 -6.71 -37.95 24.16
N CYS A 434 -5.41 -37.78 24.37
CA CYS A 434 -4.41 -38.76 23.95
C CYS A 434 -4.32 -39.94 24.94
N LEU A 435 -4.31 -39.67 26.24
CA LEU A 435 -4.13 -40.69 27.29
C LEU A 435 -5.33 -41.62 27.42
N THR A 436 -6.54 -41.13 27.18
CA THR A 436 -7.76 -41.96 27.15
C THR A 436 -7.73 -43.05 26.06
N GLN A 437 -7.06 -42.79 24.93
CA GLN A 437 -6.88 -43.76 23.85
C GLN A 437 -5.76 -44.78 24.13
N LEU A 438 -4.80 -44.43 24.98
CA LEU A 438 -3.56 -45.18 25.19
C LEU A 438 -3.75 -46.65 25.62
N PRO A 439 -4.66 -47.00 26.56
CA PRO A 439 -4.90 -48.40 26.92
C PRO A 439 -5.34 -49.26 25.74
N ALA A 440 -6.23 -48.73 24.88
CA ALA A 440 -6.70 -49.44 23.70
C ALA A 440 -5.58 -49.59 22.66
N LEU A 441 -4.79 -48.54 22.43
CA LEU A 441 -3.66 -48.55 21.50
C LEU A 441 -2.56 -49.55 21.88
N LEU A 442 -2.30 -49.73 23.17
CA LEU A 442 -1.30 -50.68 23.66
C LEU A 442 -1.80 -52.12 23.71
N ALA A 443 -3.11 -52.33 23.88
CA ALA A 443 -3.72 -53.67 23.89
C ALA A 443 -4.00 -54.22 22.48
N ALA A 444 -4.10 -53.34 21.47
CA ALA A 444 -4.38 -53.68 20.08
C ALA A 444 -3.20 -54.37 19.39
N GLU A 445 -3.49 -55.34 18.50
CA GLU A 445 -2.50 -55.85 17.55
C GLU A 445 -2.09 -54.75 16.56
N PRO A 446 -0.84 -54.74 16.05
CA PRO A 446 -0.40 -53.73 15.08
C PRO A 446 -1.39 -53.60 13.90
N ASN A 447 -1.89 -52.39 13.62
CA ASN A 447 -2.87 -52.03 12.59
C ASN A 447 -4.36 -52.31 12.87
N THR A 448 -4.77 -52.69 14.10
CA THR A 448 -6.20 -52.92 14.41
C THR A 448 -6.96 -51.68 14.90
N ILE A 449 -6.28 -50.73 15.54
CA ILE A 449 -6.88 -49.48 16.03
C ILE A 449 -6.05 -48.31 15.50
N GLU A 450 -6.69 -47.40 14.76
CA GLU A 450 -6.07 -46.17 14.26
C GLU A 450 -6.13 -45.06 15.31
N TYR A 451 -5.03 -44.33 15.49
CA TYR A 451 -4.95 -43.21 16.42
C TYR A 451 -5.81 -42.04 15.94
N GLN A 452 -6.65 -41.50 16.81
CA GLN A 452 -7.43 -40.31 16.52
C GLN A 452 -6.64 -39.05 16.89
N HIS A 453 -6.29 -38.28 15.88
CA HIS A 453 -5.56 -37.02 16.00
C HIS A 453 -6.34 -35.96 16.79
N SER A 454 -5.60 -35.15 17.56
CA SER A 454 -6.18 -34.03 18.32
C SER A 454 -6.79 -32.95 17.41
N SER A 455 -7.94 -32.40 17.81
CA SER A 455 -8.58 -31.24 17.18
C SER A 455 -7.88 -29.90 17.48
N PHE A 456 -6.85 -29.88 18.34
CA PHE A 456 -6.19 -28.67 18.84
C PHE A 456 -5.89 -27.65 17.73
N PHE A 457 -5.17 -28.04 16.67
CA PHE A 457 -4.81 -27.10 15.61
C PHE A 457 -6.04 -26.58 14.84
N ALA A 458 -7.05 -27.43 14.60
CA ALA A 458 -8.26 -27.02 13.91
C ALA A 458 -9.07 -25.99 14.73
N GLU A 459 -9.15 -26.18 16.05
CA GLU A 459 -9.80 -25.25 16.98
C GLU A 459 -9.05 -23.92 17.06
N GLN A 460 -7.72 -23.94 17.15
CA GLN A 460 -6.91 -22.72 17.22
C GLN A 460 -6.97 -21.91 15.91
N LEU A 461 -7.01 -22.56 14.74
CA LEU A 461 -7.27 -21.88 13.47
C LEU A 461 -8.66 -21.24 13.44
N THR A 462 -9.66 -21.89 14.03
CA THR A 462 -11.03 -21.36 14.11
C THR A 462 -11.10 -20.17 15.07
N ALA A 463 -10.40 -20.20 16.21
CA ALA A 463 -10.28 -19.06 17.11
C ALA A 463 -9.62 -17.85 16.42
N PHE A 464 -8.57 -18.09 15.64
CA PHE A 464 -7.91 -17.04 14.84
C PHE A 464 -8.83 -16.47 13.75
N GLU A 465 -9.63 -17.32 13.10
CA GLU A 465 -10.63 -16.91 12.12
C GLU A 465 -11.74 -16.04 12.76
N VAL A 466 -12.22 -16.40 13.95
CA VAL A 466 -13.17 -15.58 14.72
C VAL A 466 -12.57 -14.23 15.10
N TRP A 467 -11.29 -14.20 15.48
CA TRP A 467 -10.58 -12.96 15.77
C TRP A 467 -10.51 -12.05 14.53
N LEU A 468 -10.22 -12.61 13.34
CA LEU A 468 -10.20 -11.88 12.08
C LEU A 468 -11.59 -11.34 11.69
N ALA A 469 -12.64 -12.15 11.86
CA ALA A 469 -14.01 -11.76 11.54
C ALA A 469 -14.52 -10.60 12.41
N LYS A 470 -14.11 -10.56 13.68
CA LYS A 470 -14.46 -9.46 14.62
C LYS A 470 -13.48 -8.28 14.57
N GLY A 471 -12.49 -8.31 13.67
CA GLY A 471 -11.27 -7.50 13.73
C GLY A 471 -11.47 -5.98 13.83
N ALA A 472 -10.42 -5.31 14.33
CA ALA A 472 -10.26 -3.89 14.70
C ALA A 472 -10.93 -3.41 16.00
N ILE A 473 -11.89 -4.15 16.56
CA ILE A 473 -12.52 -3.77 17.85
C ILE A 473 -11.63 -4.16 19.05
N THR A 474 -10.82 -5.22 18.92
CA THR A 474 -9.89 -5.65 19.96
C THR A 474 -8.53 -5.01 19.76
N GLU A 475 -8.14 -4.08 20.63
CA GLU A 475 -6.82 -3.41 20.63
C GLU A 475 -5.62 -4.36 20.83
N LYS A 476 -5.87 -5.66 21.04
CA LYS A 476 -4.84 -6.67 21.34
C LYS A 476 -4.52 -7.54 20.12
N PRO A 477 -3.23 -7.89 19.93
CA PRO A 477 -2.83 -8.82 18.87
C PRO A 477 -3.41 -10.23 19.08
N PRO A 478 -3.56 -11.01 18.00
CA PRO A 478 -4.11 -12.36 18.08
C PRO A 478 -3.14 -13.34 18.76
N GLU A 479 -3.59 -13.94 19.85
CA GLU A 479 -2.81 -14.89 20.64
C GLU A 479 -2.40 -16.13 19.83
N GLN A 480 -3.16 -16.51 18.79
CA GLN A 480 -2.94 -17.71 17.98
C GLN A 480 -1.82 -17.54 16.94
N LEU A 481 -1.23 -16.36 16.77
CA LEU A 481 -0.26 -16.10 15.69
C LEU A 481 0.97 -17.02 15.72
N PRO A 482 1.59 -17.37 16.87
CA PRO A 482 2.65 -18.37 16.91
C PRO A 482 2.16 -19.80 16.58
N ILE A 483 0.89 -20.11 16.85
CA ILE A 483 0.28 -21.40 16.48
C ILE A 483 0.18 -21.50 14.96
N ILE A 484 -0.21 -20.41 14.27
CA ILE A 484 -0.22 -20.36 12.81
C ILE A 484 1.14 -20.75 12.24
N LEU A 485 2.23 -20.21 12.79
CA LEU A 485 3.60 -20.57 12.40
C LEU A 485 3.86 -22.08 12.55
N GLN A 486 3.43 -22.69 13.65
CA GLN A 486 3.57 -24.14 13.85
C GLN A 486 2.73 -24.93 12.84
N VAL A 487 1.52 -24.48 12.51
CA VAL A 487 0.62 -25.13 11.55
C VAL A 487 1.16 -25.06 10.12
N LEU A 488 1.92 -24.03 9.74
CA LEU A 488 2.56 -23.97 8.41
C LEU A 488 3.48 -25.17 8.14
N LEU A 489 4.02 -25.77 9.20
CA LEU A 489 4.85 -26.98 9.12
C LEU A 489 4.02 -28.25 8.92
N SER A 490 2.71 -28.22 9.12
CA SER A 490 1.77 -29.29 8.77
C SER A 490 1.63 -29.39 7.25
N GLN A 491 1.24 -30.55 6.73
CA GLN A 491 0.71 -30.66 5.35
C GLN A 491 -0.82 -30.50 5.34
N VAL A 492 -1.52 -31.06 6.32
CA VAL A 492 -2.99 -31.17 6.35
C VAL A 492 -3.67 -29.80 6.46
N HIS A 493 -3.18 -28.94 7.36
CA HIS A 493 -3.83 -27.65 7.64
C HIS A 493 -3.11 -26.45 7.01
N ARG A 494 -2.09 -26.71 6.17
CA ARG A 494 -1.22 -25.66 5.63
C ARG A 494 -1.99 -24.62 4.81
N LEU A 495 -2.83 -25.08 3.90
CA LEU A 495 -3.59 -24.19 3.01
C LEU A 495 -4.51 -23.28 3.83
N ARG A 496 -5.26 -23.84 4.79
CA ARG A 496 -6.12 -23.06 5.70
C ARG A 496 -5.32 -22.04 6.50
N ALA A 497 -4.19 -22.43 7.08
CA ALA A 497 -3.33 -21.52 7.83
C ALA A 497 -2.76 -20.38 6.97
N LEU A 498 -2.35 -20.66 5.74
CA LEU A 498 -1.89 -19.63 4.80
C LEU A 498 -3.01 -18.66 4.41
N ILE A 499 -4.24 -19.16 4.19
CA ILE A 499 -5.39 -18.30 3.87
C ILE A 499 -5.72 -17.36 5.04
N LEU A 500 -5.70 -17.88 6.26
CA LEU A 500 -5.92 -17.04 7.45
C LEU A 500 -4.76 -16.05 7.65
N LEU A 501 -3.53 -16.48 7.39
CA LEU A 501 -2.38 -15.59 7.42
C LEU A 501 -2.50 -14.47 6.37
N SER A 502 -2.93 -14.77 5.14
CA SER A 502 -3.12 -13.73 4.12
C SER A 502 -4.18 -12.72 4.53
N LYS A 503 -5.30 -13.17 5.12
CA LYS A 503 -6.33 -12.28 5.69
C LYS A 503 -5.78 -11.41 6.82
N PHE A 504 -4.89 -11.95 7.65
CA PHE A 504 -4.23 -11.19 8.72
C PHE A 504 -3.26 -10.14 8.17
N LEU A 505 -2.38 -10.50 7.24
CA LEU A 505 -1.43 -9.58 6.62
C LEU A 505 -2.13 -8.46 5.83
N ASP A 506 -3.35 -8.73 5.35
CA ASP A 506 -4.17 -7.74 4.67
C ASP A 506 -4.72 -6.63 5.58
N LEU A 507 -4.65 -6.79 6.91
CA LEU A 507 -5.03 -5.74 7.86
C LEU A 507 -4.08 -4.51 7.83
N GLY A 508 -2.94 -4.61 7.14
CA GLY A 508 -2.01 -3.52 6.89
C GLY A 508 -0.60 -3.75 7.44
N PRO A 509 0.30 -2.74 7.35
CA PRO A 509 1.72 -2.90 7.66
C PRO A 509 2.04 -3.37 9.08
N TRP A 510 1.21 -3.00 10.06
CA TRP A 510 1.39 -3.41 11.46
C TRP A 510 1.28 -4.94 11.61
N ALA A 511 0.35 -5.58 10.89
CA ALA A 511 0.14 -7.02 10.93
C ALA A 511 1.29 -7.76 10.27
N VAL A 512 1.83 -7.21 9.17
CA VAL A 512 3.04 -7.72 8.52
C VAL A 512 4.24 -7.70 9.49
N ASN A 513 4.48 -6.56 10.14
CA ASN A 513 5.57 -6.43 11.12
C ASN A 513 5.42 -7.41 12.29
N LEU A 514 4.18 -7.63 12.77
CA LEU A 514 3.90 -8.59 13.83
C LEU A 514 4.14 -10.04 13.39
N ALA A 515 3.72 -10.41 12.18
CA ALA A 515 3.98 -11.75 11.64
C ALA A 515 5.48 -12.01 11.44
N LEU A 516 6.24 -10.99 11.01
CA LEU A 516 7.69 -11.07 10.88
C LEU A 516 8.38 -11.20 12.24
N SER A 517 7.92 -10.50 13.28
CA SER A 517 8.49 -10.59 14.64
C SER A 517 8.28 -11.96 15.29
N VAL A 518 7.15 -12.63 15.00
CA VAL A 518 6.89 -14.04 15.39
C VAL A 518 7.89 -15.01 14.73
N GLY A 519 8.43 -14.65 13.56
CA GLY A 519 9.42 -15.43 12.83
C GLY A 519 8.83 -16.23 11.66
N ILE A 520 7.78 -15.72 11.00
CA ILE A 520 7.12 -16.43 9.89
C ILE A 520 7.96 -16.53 8.61
N TYR A 521 8.89 -15.58 8.43
CA TYR A 521 9.62 -15.37 7.18
C TYR A 521 10.37 -16.62 6.66
N PRO A 522 11.19 -17.34 7.45
CA PRO A 522 11.93 -18.50 6.95
C PRO A 522 11.01 -19.62 6.44
N TYR A 523 9.80 -19.74 7.00
CA TYR A 523 8.83 -20.76 6.62
C TYR A 523 8.17 -20.42 5.27
N VAL A 524 7.73 -19.17 5.10
CA VAL A 524 7.13 -18.70 3.85
C VAL A 524 8.15 -18.71 2.70
N LEU A 525 9.43 -18.39 2.98
CA LEU A 525 10.53 -18.51 2.02
C LEU A 525 10.73 -19.95 1.55
N LYS A 526 10.77 -20.90 2.49
CA LYS A 526 10.91 -22.32 2.16
C LYS A 526 9.72 -22.86 1.37
N LEU A 527 8.52 -22.34 1.59
CA LEU A 527 7.31 -22.75 0.87
C LEU A 527 7.32 -22.37 -0.62
N LEU A 528 8.16 -21.42 -1.06
CA LEU A 528 8.35 -21.12 -2.48
C LEU A 528 8.95 -22.31 -3.26
N GLN A 529 9.62 -23.24 -2.58
CA GLN A 529 10.16 -24.46 -3.19
C GLN A 529 9.10 -25.58 -3.30
N SER A 530 7.89 -25.36 -2.77
CA SER A 530 6.81 -26.35 -2.81
C SER A 530 6.26 -26.52 -4.23
N PRO A 531 6.09 -27.77 -4.71
CA PRO A 531 5.46 -28.03 -6.00
C PRO A 531 3.92 -27.87 -5.98
N ALA A 532 3.30 -27.70 -4.81
CA ALA A 532 1.85 -27.66 -4.67
C ALA A 532 1.24 -26.39 -5.29
N ILE A 533 0.43 -26.57 -6.33
CA ILE A 533 -0.16 -25.49 -7.14
C ILE A 533 -1.18 -24.67 -6.32
N GLU A 534 -1.94 -25.32 -5.44
CA GLU A 534 -2.94 -24.71 -4.56
C GLU A 534 -2.36 -23.63 -3.63
N LEU A 535 -1.05 -23.65 -3.36
CA LEU A 535 -0.40 -22.67 -2.49
C LEU A 535 -0.05 -21.37 -3.23
N ARG A 536 0.04 -21.39 -4.57
CA ARG A 536 0.51 -20.25 -5.37
C ARG A 536 -0.25 -18.95 -5.10
N PRO A 537 -1.60 -18.92 -5.11
CA PRO A 537 -2.36 -17.68 -4.95
C PRO A 537 -2.08 -17.01 -3.61
N VAL A 538 -2.04 -17.83 -2.57
CA VAL A 538 -1.85 -17.37 -1.20
C VAL A 538 -0.41 -16.95 -0.95
N LEU A 539 0.57 -17.69 -1.49
CA LEU A 539 1.99 -17.34 -1.36
C LEU A 539 2.34 -16.05 -2.10
N VAL A 540 1.82 -15.83 -3.31
CA VAL A 540 2.02 -14.57 -4.03
C VAL A 540 1.43 -13.40 -3.24
N PHE A 541 0.22 -13.54 -2.71
CA PHE A 541 -0.39 -12.51 -1.89
C PHE A 541 0.43 -12.20 -0.63
N ILE A 542 0.87 -13.22 0.11
CA ILE A 542 1.72 -13.06 1.30
C ILE A 542 3.01 -12.32 0.93
N TRP A 543 3.68 -12.72 -0.16
CA TRP A 543 4.92 -12.07 -0.59
C TRP A 543 4.74 -10.64 -1.07
N ALA A 544 3.61 -10.33 -1.73
CA ALA A 544 3.26 -8.96 -2.07
C ALA A 544 3.12 -8.11 -0.79
N LYS A 545 2.38 -8.58 0.22
CA LYS A 545 2.25 -7.88 1.51
C LYS A 545 3.57 -7.71 2.24
N VAL A 546 4.41 -8.76 2.28
CA VAL A 546 5.73 -8.72 2.95
C VAL A 546 6.65 -7.72 2.25
N LEU A 547 6.78 -7.77 0.92
CA LEU A 547 7.70 -6.89 0.18
C LEU A 547 7.22 -5.45 0.07
N ALA A 548 5.91 -5.20 0.19
CA ALA A 548 5.37 -3.85 0.29
C ALA A 548 5.86 -3.13 1.56
N VAL A 549 6.12 -3.86 2.65
CA VAL A 549 6.62 -3.32 3.92
C VAL A 549 8.14 -3.46 4.04
N GLU A 550 8.70 -4.62 3.69
CA GLU A 550 10.09 -4.99 3.95
C GLU A 550 10.87 -5.33 2.67
N LYS A 551 11.45 -4.30 2.05
CA LYS A 551 12.20 -4.41 0.78
C LYS A 551 13.52 -5.18 0.91
N THR A 552 14.08 -5.29 2.11
CA THR A 552 15.41 -5.91 2.36
C THR A 552 15.48 -7.41 2.07
N CYS A 553 14.34 -8.06 1.84
CA CYS A 553 14.20 -9.51 1.59
C CYS A 553 14.80 -9.98 0.25
N GLN A 554 15.23 -9.06 -0.62
CA GLN A 554 15.87 -9.33 -1.91
C GLN A 554 17.03 -10.34 -1.84
N ASN A 555 17.94 -10.19 -0.88
CA ASN A 555 19.13 -11.05 -0.77
C ASN A 555 18.77 -12.52 -0.49
N ASP A 556 17.76 -12.76 0.34
CA ASP A 556 17.35 -14.12 0.68
C ASP A 556 16.60 -14.78 -0.50
N LEU A 557 15.76 -14.02 -1.20
CA LEU A 557 15.08 -14.46 -2.43
C LEU A 557 16.08 -14.83 -3.53
N LEU A 558 17.19 -14.09 -3.67
CA LEU A 558 18.23 -14.45 -4.63
C LEU A 558 18.96 -15.73 -4.20
N LYS A 559 19.36 -15.82 -2.94
CA LYS A 559 20.13 -16.95 -2.38
C LYS A 559 19.39 -18.28 -2.54
N ASP A 560 18.10 -18.30 -2.25
CA ASP A 560 17.27 -19.52 -2.33
C ASP A 560 16.57 -19.69 -3.70
N ASN A 561 16.92 -18.86 -4.69
CA ASN A 561 16.31 -18.82 -6.03
C ASN A 561 14.77 -18.69 -6.00
N GLY A 562 14.24 -17.98 -4.99
CA GLY A 562 12.81 -17.77 -4.78
C GLY A 562 12.16 -16.87 -5.83
N PHE A 563 12.89 -15.92 -6.41
CA PHE A 563 12.38 -15.02 -7.46
C PHE A 563 11.89 -15.78 -8.72
N ALA A 564 12.49 -16.94 -9.02
CA ALA A 564 12.10 -17.79 -10.15
C ALA A 564 10.66 -18.32 -10.01
N TYR A 565 10.15 -18.44 -8.78
CA TYR A 565 8.77 -18.85 -8.51
C TYR A 565 7.77 -17.90 -9.18
N PHE A 566 7.97 -16.59 -9.02
CA PHE A 566 7.08 -15.55 -9.55
C PHE A 566 7.22 -15.42 -11.08
N ILE A 567 8.44 -15.56 -11.61
CA ILE A 567 8.69 -15.57 -13.07
C ILE A 567 7.96 -16.76 -13.73
N ASN A 568 8.02 -17.94 -13.13
CA ASN A 568 7.32 -19.12 -13.65
C ASN A 568 5.80 -18.95 -13.68
N ILE A 569 5.23 -18.20 -12.72
CA ILE A 569 3.80 -17.87 -12.72
C ILE A 569 3.45 -16.91 -13.87
N LEU A 570 4.32 -15.94 -14.18
CA LEU A 570 4.14 -15.05 -15.32
C LEU A 570 4.19 -15.80 -16.66
N TRP A 571 5.03 -16.83 -16.79
CA TRP A 571 5.10 -17.67 -17.99
C TRP A 571 4.00 -18.73 -18.08
N SER A 572 3.42 -19.14 -16.95
CA SER A 572 2.41 -20.19 -16.97
C SER A 572 1.13 -19.72 -17.66
N HIS A 573 0.87 -20.26 -18.86
CA HIS A 573 -0.42 -20.15 -19.56
C HIS A 573 -1.48 -21.11 -18.99
N GLN A 574 -1.07 -22.06 -18.13
CA GLN A 574 -2.01 -22.91 -17.43
C GLN A 574 -2.80 -22.05 -16.46
N SER A 575 -4.10 -21.93 -16.75
CA SER A 575 -5.11 -21.57 -15.77
C SER A 575 -4.85 -22.41 -14.53
N LEU A 576 -4.35 -21.76 -13.47
CA LEU A 576 -4.60 -22.21 -12.11
C LEU A 576 -6.08 -22.62 -12.03
N PRO A 577 -6.46 -23.63 -11.22
CA PRO A 577 -7.87 -23.97 -11.00
C PRO A 577 -8.65 -22.68 -10.78
N PRO A 578 -9.82 -22.49 -11.40
CA PRO A 578 -10.34 -21.22 -11.88
C PRO A 578 -10.28 -20.15 -10.79
N LEU A 579 -9.16 -19.43 -10.74
CA LEU A 579 -9.02 -18.28 -9.87
C LEU A 579 -9.72 -17.14 -10.59
N PRO A 580 -10.72 -16.50 -9.97
CA PRO A 580 -11.20 -15.22 -10.47
C PRO A 580 -10.00 -14.24 -10.56
N ASN A 581 -9.95 -13.46 -11.63
CA ASN A 581 -8.95 -12.41 -11.88
C ASN A 581 -7.48 -12.86 -11.92
N SER A 582 -7.14 -13.80 -12.82
CA SER A 582 -5.74 -14.21 -13.06
C SER A 582 -4.77 -13.05 -13.37
N SER A 583 -5.25 -11.93 -13.94
CA SER A 583 -4.41 -10.76 -14.24
C SER A 583 -3.95 -10.03 -12.97
N GLU A 584 -4.79 -9.88 -11.96
CA GLU A 584 -4.42 -9.26 -10.67
C GLU A 584 -3.31 -10.06 -9.98
N HIS A 585 -3.42 -11.39 -9.97
CA HIS A 585 -2.40 -12.26 -9.41
C HIS A 585 -1.06 -12.14 -10.15
N LYS A 586 -1.09 -11.97 -11.49
CA LYS A 586 0.12 -11.68 -12.28
C LYS A 586 0.65 -10.28 -12.00
N ALA A 587 -0.22 -9.30 -11.73
CA ALA A 587 0.20 -7.95 -11.36
C ALA A 587 0.95 -7.95 -10.02
N MET A 588 0.51 -8.76 -9.04
CA MET A 588 1.25 -8.99 -7.79
C MET A 588 2.64 -9.61 -8.05
N CYS A 589 2.74 -10.58 -8.97
CA CYS A 589 4.05 -11.13 -9.37
C CYS A 589 4.95 -10.06 -10.00
N ALA A 590 4.41 -9.22 -10.89
CA ALA A 590 5.15 -8.11 -11.50
C ALA A 590 5.60 -7.10 -10.42
N PHE A 591 4.76 -6.79 -9.44
CA PHE A 591 5.13 -5.96 -8.29
C PHE A 591 6.27 -6.57 -7.45
N ILE A 592 6.15 -7.84 -7.07
CA ILE A 592 7.18 -8.57 -6.30
C ILE A 592 8.53 -8.51 -7.03
N LEU A 593 8.52 -8.73 -8.34
CA LEU A 593 9.73 -8.70 -9.17
C LEU A 593 10.26 -7.28 -9.38
N ALA A 594 9.39 -6.27 -9.44
CA ALA A 594 9.79 -4.87 -9.50
C ALA A 594 10.50 -4.44 -8.22
N ILE A 595 9.97 -4.82 -7.05
CA ILE A 595 10.65 -4.62 -5.75
C ILE A 595 11.95 -5.42 -5.71
N PHE A 596 11.97 -6.66 -6.22
CA PHE A 596 13.19 -7.47 -6.27
C PHE A 596 14.30 -6.81 -7.11
N CYS A 597 13.96 -6.10 -8.18
CA CYS A 597 14.92 -5.41 -9.05
C CYS A 597 15.29 -4.00 -8.56
N ASP A 598 14.49 -3.37 -7.68
CA ASP A 598 14.70 -1.98 -7.23
C ASP A 598 16.08 -1.80 -6.57
N ARG A 599 16.95 -1.02 -7.22
CA ARG A 599 18.33 -0.72 -6.77
C ARG A 599 19.14 -1.97 -6.41
N TYR A 600 18.91 -3.10 -7.10
CA TYR A 600 19.56 -4.37 -6.81
C TYR A 600 20.14 -5.05 -8.07
N PRO A 601 21.39 -4.72 -8.47
CA PRO A 601 21.98 -5.20 -9.72
C PRO A 601 22.06 -6.73 -9.86
N SER A 602 22.38 -7.43 -8.76
CA SER A 602 22.42 -8.90 -8.77
C SER A 602 21.05 -9.51 -9.07
N GLY A 603 19.96 -8.90 -8.57
CA GLY A 603 18.59 -9.32 -8.86
C GLY A 603 18.16 -9.00 -10.30
N GLN A 604 18.52 -7.83 -10.82
CA GLN A 604 18.27 -7.44 -12.21
C GLN A 604 18.91 -8.44 -13.19
N GLN A 605 20.20 -8.77 -12.98
CA GLN A 605 20.92 -9.76 -13.78
C GLN A 605 20.28 -11.15 -13.70
N ALA A 606 19.86 -11.58 -12.50
CA ALA A 606 19.21 -12.87 -12.31
C ALA A 606 17.85 -12.96 -13.01
N CYS A 607 17.05 -11.89 -12.96
CA CYS A 607 15.75 -11.81 -13.63
C CYS A 607 15.89 -11.76 -15.16
N LEU A 608 16.88 -11.02 -15.68
CA LEU A 608 17.16 -10.96 -17.12
C LEU A 608 17.54 -12.33 -17.66
N LYS A 609 18.41 -13.08 -16.95
CA LYS A 609 18.81 -14.45 -17.29
C LYS A 609 17.66 -15.47 -17.27
N ARG A 610 16.56 -15.16 -16.59
CA ARG A 610 15.35 -16.01 -16.50
C ARG A 610 14.22 -15.51 -17.40
N ASP A 611 14.54 -14.74 -18.43
CA ASP A 611 13.60 -14.26 -19.44
C ASP A 611 12.41 -13.45 -18.87
N LEU A 612 12.62 -12.66 -17.81
CA LEU A 612 11.58 -11.79 -17.29
C LEU A 612 11.10 -10.73 -18.31
N LEU A 613 12.03 -10.13 -19.04
CA LEU A 613 11.76 -9.05 -20.01
C LEU A 613 10.70 -9.45 -21.07
N PRO A 614 10.85 -10.55 -21.82
CA PRO A 614 9.83 -10.96 -22.78
C PRO A 614 8.48 -11.36 -22.15
N ALA A 615 8.47 -11.88 -20.91
CA ALA A 615 7.22 -12.14 -20.20
C ALA A 615 6.44 -10.83 -19.96
N LEU A 616 7.10 -9.81 -19.40
CA LEU A 616 6.49 -8.51 -19.11
C LEU A 616 6.05 -7.78 -20.38
N ALA A 617 6.86 -7.84 -21.45
CA ALA A 617 6.53 -7.20 -22.73
C ALA A 617 5.21 -7.72 -23.33
N THR A 618 4.87 -8.99 -23.09
CA THR A 618 3.60 -9.58 -23.55
C THR A 618 2.41 -8.99 -22.80
N TYR A 619 2.56 -8.73 -21.50
CA TYR A 619 1.48 -8.23 -20.63
C TYR A 619 1.26 -6.72 -20.72
N LEU A 620 2.09 -5.98 -21.47
CA LEU A 620 1.85 -4.57 -21.76
C LEU A 620 0.54 -4.34 -22.53
N ASN A 621 0.02 -5.35 -23.24
CA ASN A 621 -1.25 -5.27 -23.98
C ASN A 621 -2.40 -6.05 -23.30
N ASP A 622 -2.27 -6.43 -22.03
CA ASP A 622 -3.31 -7.16 -21.29
C ASP A 622 -4.56 -6.28 -21.10
N PRO A 623 -5.79 -6.83 -21.10
CA PRO A 623 -7.00 -6.04 -20.81
C PRO A 623 -7.00 -5.40 -19.42
N ASP A 624 -6.33 -6.01 -18.43
CA ASP A 624 -6.30 -5.51 -17.07
C ASP A 624 -5.30 -4.34 -16.89
N PRO A 625 -5.77 -3.16 -16.42
CA PRO A 625 -4.90 -1.98 -16.30
C PRO A 625 -3.84 -2.12 -15.21
N LEU A 626 -4.14 -2.83 -14.11
CA LEU A 626 -3.19 -3.03 -13.01
C LEU A 626 -1.99 -3.87 -13.47
N LEU A 627 -2.23 -4.91 -14.27
CA LEU A 627 -1.16 -5.71 -14.86
C LEU A 627 -0.34 -4.93 -15.90
N ARG A 628 -0.97 -4.08 -16.74
CA ARG A 628 -0.24 -3.20 -17.66
C ARG A 628 0.67 -2.22 -16.90
N GLN A 629 0.13 -1.55 -15.87
CA GLN A 629 0.86 -0.62 -15.01
C GLN A 629 2.08 -1.28 -14.36
N TRP A 630 1.88 -2.41 -13.67
CA TRP A 630 2.96 -3.08 -12.95
C TRP A 630 3.96 -3.76 -13.89
N SER A 631 3.55 -4.15 -15.10
CA SER A 631 4.48 -4.62 -16.12
C SER A 631 5.41 -3.50 -16.58
N ALA A 632 4.89 -2.30 -16.82
CA ALA A 632 5.70 -1.13 -17.17
C ALA A 632 6.62 -0.69 -16.01
N LEU A 633 6.12 -0.64 -14.77
CA LEU A 633 6.93 -0.33 -13.59
C LEU A 633 8.01 -1.39 -13.32
N CYS A 634 7.70 -2.67 -13.51
CA CYS A 634 8.70 -3.74 -13.36
C CYS A 634 9.78 -3.65 -14.44
N LEU A 635 9.43 -3.33 -15.68
CA LEU A 635 10.43 -3.07 -16.74
C LEU A 635 11.31 -1.87 -16.38
N SER A 636 10.71 -0.78 -15.87
CA SER A 636 11.44 0.39 -15.40
C SER A 636 12.53 0.01 -14.39
N LYS A 637 12.19 -0.82 -13.39
CA LYS A 637 13.14 -1.28 -12.37
C LYS A 637 14.12 -2.33 -12.85
N LEU A 638 13.75 -3.18 -13.81
CA LEU A 638 14.63 -4.21 -14.36
C LEU A 638 15.83 -3.61 -15.10
N TRP A 639 15.63 -2.56 -15.89
CA TRP A 639 16.70 -1.95 -16.69
C TRP A 639 17.24 -0.63 -16.14
N GLN A 640 16.76 -0.19 -14.98
CA GLN A 640 17.27 1.01 -14.30
C GLN A 640 18.78 0.84 -14.06
N ASP A 641 19.58 1.77 -14.59
CA ASP A 641 21.05 1.73 -14.55
C ASP A 641 21.69 0.44 -15.09
N PHE A 642 20.97 -0.34 -15.91
CA PHE A 642 21.43 -1.64 -16.41
C PHE A 642 21.41 -1.73 -17.95
N LEU A 643 22.58 -1.54 -18.56
CA LEU A 643 22.76 -1.39 -20.00
C LEU A 643 22.33 -2.62 -20.83
N GLU A 644 22.68 -3.82 -20.37
CA GLU A 644 22.42 -5.09 -21.07
C GLU A 644 20.91 -5.33 -21.25
N ALA A 645 20.12 -5.07 -20.20
CA ALA A 645 18.66 -5.17 -20.27
C ALA A 645 18.05 -4.18 -21.28
N LYS A 646 18.58 -2.94 -21.33
CA LYS A 646 18.14 -1.92 -22.31
C LYS A 646 18.41 -2.36 -23.75
N GLN A 647 19.60 -2.91 -24.02
CA GLN A 647 19.95 -3.40 -25.36
C GLN A 647 19.04 -4.55 -25.80
N GLN A 648 18.74 -5.49 -24.89
CA GLN A 648 17.83 -6.59 -25.21
C GLN A 648 16.38 -6.10 -25.44
N ALA A 649 15.93 -5.09 -24.70
CA ALA A 649 14.63 -4.45 -24.90
C ALA A 649 14.55 -3.70 -26.24
N GLU A 650 15.65 -3.07 -26.68
CA GLU A 650 15.77 -2.39 -27.96
C GLU A 650 15.63 -3.37 -29.13
N VAL A 651 16.39 -4.47 -29.10
CA VAL A 651 16.33 -5.54 -30.13
C VAL A 651 14.93 -6.16 -30.21
N LYS A 652 14.22 -6.27 -29.08
CA LYS A 652 12.86 -6.83 -29.02
C LYS A 652 11.76 -5.80 -29.29
N GLY A 653 12.08 -4.53 -29.57
CA GLY A 653 11.11 -3.50 -29.88
C GLY A 653 10.18 -3.09 -28.73
N VAL A 654 10.56 -3.36 -27.46
CA VAL A 654 9.70 -3.10 -26.29
C VAL A 654 9.36 -1.61 -26.14
N HIS A 655 10.30 -0.74 -26.51
CA HIS A 655 10.11 0.71 -26.48
C HIS A 655 8.98 1.19 -27.41
N HIS A 656 8.72 0.53 -28.55
CA HIS A 656 7.58 0.85 -29.41
C HIS A 656 6.24 0.49 -28.75
N VAL A 657 6.20 -0.64 -28.03
CA VAL A 657 5.00 -1.04 -27.27
C VAL A 657 4.73 -0.04 -26.16
N LEU A 658 5.76 0.41 -25.42
CA LEU A 658 5.61 1.46 -24.42
C LEU A 658 5.11 2.80 -25.01
N LEU A 659 5.52 3.17 -26.22
CA LEU A 659 4.98 4.35 -26.91
C LEU A 659 3.49 4.20 -27.26
N SER A 660 3.01 3.00 -27.57
CA SER A 660 1.56 2.79 -27.83
C SER A 660 0.70 2.99 -26.57
N LEU A 661 1.25 2.73 -25.38
CA LEU A 661 0.56 2.92 -24.09
C LEU A 661 0.35 4.40 -23.71
N GLN A 662 0.90 5.35 -24.46
CA GLN A 662 0.63 6.77 -24.26
C GLN A 662 -0.82 7.16 -24.53
N THR A 663 -1.54 6.33 -25.27
CA THR A 663 -2.98 6.51 -25.58
C THR A 663 -3.88 5.65 -24.70
N ASP A 664 -3.32 4.97 -23.69
CA ASP A 664 -4.09 4.11 -22.79
C ASP A 664 -5.18 4.93 -22.06
N PRO A 665 -6.41 4.40 -21.92
CA PRO A 665 -7.47 5.10 -21.21
C PRO A 665 -7.13 5.40 -19.75
N VAL A 666 -6.26 4.63 -19.09
CA VAL A 666 -5.96 4.77 -17.67
C VAL A 666 -4.70 5.63 -17.46
N PRO A 667 -4.79 6.77 -16.74
CA PRO A 667 -3.64 7.68 -16.56
C PRO A 667 -2.49 7.05 -15.78
N GLU A 668 -2.74 6.13 -14.84
CA GLU A 668 -1.70 5.37 -14.12
C GLU A 668 -0.84 4.54 -15.07
N VAL A 669 -1.43 3.95 -16.12
CA VAL A 669 -0.71 3.18 -17.14
C VAL A 669 0.14 4.11 -18.01
N ARG A 670 -0.42 5.25 -18.43
CA ARG A 670 0.33 6.28 -19.19
C ARG A 670 1.54 6.79 -18.40
N ALA A 671 1.36 7.08 -17.12
CA ALA A 671 2.43 7.52 -16.22
C ALA A 671 3.49 6.42 -16.00
N ALA A 672 3.08 5.16 -15.81
CA ALA A 672 4.00 4.02 -15.67
C ALA A 672 4.83 3.78 -16.94
N ALA A 673 4.22 3.94 -18.12
CA ALA A 673 4.92 3.87 -19.39
C ALA A 673 5.99 4.99 -19.52
N LEU A 674 5.66 6.21 -19.09
CA LEU A 674 6.63 7.32 -19.02
C LEU A 674 7.79 7.03 -18.06
N ALA A 675 7.52 6.47 -16.87
CA ALA A 675 8.58 6.09 -15.93
C ALA A 675 9.54 5.03 -16.52
N ALA A 676 8.97 4.02 -17.22
CA ALA A 676 9.74 3.02 -17.93
C ALA A 676 10.60 3.63 -19.06
N ILE A 677 10.03 4.55 -19.84
CA ILE A 677 10.74 5.30 -20.88
C ILE A 677 11.86 6.17 -20.28
N GLY A 678 11.60 6.87 -19.18
CA GLY A 678 12.59 7.73 -18.53
C GLY A 678 13.82 6.98 -18.04
N THR A 679 13.61 5.84 -17.40
CA THR A 679 14.70 4.94 -16.98
C THR A 679 15.42 4.28 -18.15
N PHE A 680 14.74 4.06 -19.28
CA PHE A 680 15.35 3.56 -20.51
C PHE A 680 16.36 4.59 -21.09
N ILE A 681 15.99 5.88 -21.14
CA ILE A 681 16.77 6.97 -21.75
C ILE A 681 17.99 7.44 -20.91
N GLU A 682 17.97 7.25 -19.59
CA GLU A 682 18.88 7.83 -18.58
C GLU A 682 20.40 7.77 -18.87
N ARG A 683 20.88 6.85 -19.73
CA ARG A 683 22.31 6.72 -20.09
C ARG A 683 22.50 6.18 -21.53
N LEU A 684 22.12 6.96 -22.54
CA LEU A 684 22.44 6.63 -23.94
C LEU A 684 23.92 6.96 -24.23
N ASP A 685 24.81 5.99 -24.05
CA ASP A 685 26.22 6.11 -24.47
C ASP A 685 26.39 6.06 -26.00
N GLN A 686 26.93 7.17 -26.53
CA GLN A 686 27.79 7.44 -27.70
C GLN A 686 27.66 6.69 -29.05
N THR A 687 26.64 5.85 -29.28
CA THR A 687 26.38 5.32 -30.64
C THR A 687 25.31 6.16 -31.36
N ARG A 688 25.57 6.50 -32.64
CA ARG A 688 24.65 7.35 -33.44
C ARG A 688 23.25 6.75 -33.56
N GLU A 689 23.15 5.43 -33.69
CA GLU A 689 21.88 4.70 -33.82
C GLU A 689 21.01 4.82 -32.56
N ARG A 690 21.62 4.71 -31.38
CA ARG A 690 20.89 4.79 -30.10
C ARG A 690 20.41 6.20 -29.78
N ASN A 691 21.16 7.21 -30.21
CA ASN A 691 20.70 8.59 -30.16
C ASN A 691 19.45 8.79 -31.03
N ASN A 692 19.36 8.14 -32.20
CA ASN A 692 18.17 8.21 -33.06
C ASN A 692 16.94 7.57 -32.39
N VAL A 693 17.11 6.44 -31.69
CA VAL A 693 16.02 5.82 -30.91
C VAL A 693 15.57 6.75 -29.78
N GLY A 694 16.51 7.34 -29.04
CA GLY A 694 16.22 8.34 -28.01
C GLY A 694 15.44 9.55 -28.56
N TYR A 695 15.79 10.04 -29.74
CA TYR A 695 15.08 11.13 -30.40
C TYR A 695 13.66 10.75 -30.85
N SER A 696 13.49 9.55 -31.41
CA SER A 696 12.17 9.03 -31.79
C SER A 696 11.24 8.94 -30.59
N ILE A 697 11.74 8.40 -29.47
CA ILE A 697 10.99 8.32 -28.22
C ILE A 697 10.69 9.71 -27.66
N ALA A 698 11.68 10.61 -27.66
CA ALA A 698 11.52 11.98 -27.17
C ALA A 698 10.45 12.75 -27.96
N LEU A 699 10.35 12.56 -29.28
CA LEU A 699 9.29 13.14 -30.10
C LEU A 699 7.93 12.53 -29.79
N GLY A 700 7.86 11.20 -29.65
CA GLY A 700 6.60 10.49 -29.38
C GLY A 700 5.93 10.91 -28.08
N ILE A 701 6.71 11.23 -27.03
CA ILE A 701 6.16 11.60 -25.71
C ILE A 701 5.71 13.07 -25.59
N LEU A 702 6.04 13.97 -26.55
CA LEU A 702 5.79 15.41 -26.37
C LEU A 702 4.30 15.78 -26.34
N ASP A 703 3.46 15.01 -27.02
CA ASP A 703 2.01 15.28 -27.07
C ASP A 703 1.34 15.09 -25.69
N LEU A 704 1.96 14.32 -24.79
CA LEU A 704 1.52 14.15 -23.40
C LEU A 704 1.67 15.43 -22.55
N ALA A 705 2.32 16.47 -23.06
CA ALA A 705 2.29 17.79 -22.43
C ALA A 705 0.88 18.40 -22.40
N ARG A 706 -0.04 17.88 -23.23
CA ARG A 706 -1.46 18.26 -23.28
C ARG A 706 -2.38 17.25 -22.56
N ASP A 707 -1.82 16.27 -21.86
CA ASP A 707 -2.61 15.28 -21.10
C ASP A 707 -3.43 15.96 -20.00
N GLY A 708 -4.65 15.48 -19.76
CA GLY A 708 -5.51 16.01 -18.71
C GLY A 708 -4.97 15.69 -17.32
N SER A 709 -4.27 14.57 -17.15
CA SER A 709 -3.77 14.13 -15.87
C SER A 709 -2.48 14.85 -15.46
N PRO A 710 -2.44 15.55 -14.31
CA PRO A 710 -1.22 16.16 -13.79
C PRO A 710 -0.12 15.13 -13.48
N MET A 711 -0.50 13.90 -13.12
CA MET A 711 0.43 12.80 -12.84
C MET A 711 1.26 12.44 -14.09
N VAL A 712 0.59 12.33 -15.25
CA VAL A 712 1.25 12.02 -16.54
C VAL A 712 2.17 13.17 -16.94
N ARG A 713 1.71 14.43 -16.83
CA ARG A 713 2.53 15.62 -17.13
C ARG A 713 3.74 15.75 -16.21
N LYS A 714 3.61 15.44 -14.91
CA LYS A 714 4.73 15.43 -13.96
C LYS A 714 5.78 14.39 -14.35
N GLU A 715 5.36 13.18 -14.68
CA GLU A 715 6.29 12.14 -15.16
C GLU A 715 6.96 12.52 -16.49
N LEU A 716 6.24 13.20 -17.40
CA LEU A 716 6.85 13.75 -18.61
C LEU A 716 7.97 14.74 -18.27
N VAL A 717 7.75 15.68 -17.35
CA VAL A 717 8.77 16.63 -16.89
C VAL A 717 9.99 15.89 -16.34
N ILE A 718 9.79 14.81 -15.57
CA ILE A 718 10.88 13.97 -15.06
C ILE A 718 11.67 13.33 -16.20
N VAL A 719 11.01 12.74 -17.20
CA VAL A 719 11.68 12.18 -18.39
C VAL A 719 12.50 13.24 -19.13
N LEU A 720 11.91 14.43 -19.34
CA LEU A 720 12.59 15.54 -20.01
C LEU A 720 13.79 16.07 -19.21
N SER A 721 13.72 16.07 -17.87
CA SER A 721 14.84 16.48 -17.01
C SER A 721 16.10 15.62 -17.25
N LYS A 722 15.92 14.30 -17.44
CA LYS A 722 17.01 13.36 -17.75
C LYS A 722 17.62 13.62 -19.14
N LEU A 723 16.78 13.97 -20.12
CA LEU A 723 17.23 14.38 -21.45
C LEU A 723 18.03 15.69 -21.41
N VAL A 724 17.58 16.66 -20.62
CA VAL A 724 18.29 17.94 -20.42
C VAL A 724 19.65 17.69 -19.77
N GLN A 725 19.73 16.85 -18.75
CA GLN A 725 20.99 16.52 -18.08
C GLN A 725 22.00 15.87 -19.04
N SER A 726 21.56 14.95 -19.91
CA SER A 726 22.48 14.25 -20.84
C SER A 726 22.97 15.11 -22.00
N SER A 727 22.22 16.16 -22.39
CA SER A 727 22.51 17.00 -23.56
C SER A 727 22.48 18.50 -23.28
N LEU A 728 22.93 18.90 -22.09
CA LEU A 728 22.80 20.27 -21.58
C LEU A 728 23.29 21.36 -22.56
N ASN A 729 24.48 21.19 -23.14
CA ASN A 729 25.06 22.18 -24.07
C ASN A 729 24.15 22.45 -25.29
N LYS A 730 23.41 21.44 -25.76
CA LYS A 730 22.48 21.58 -26.88
C LYS A 730 21.21 22.32 -26.48
N PHE A 731 20.77 22.16 -25.22
CA PHE A 731 19.66 22.93 -24.66
C PHE A 731 20.04 24.38 -24.38
N ILE A 732 21.29 24.67 -23.99
CA ILE A 732 21.81 26.03 -23.90
C ILE A 732 21.78 26.70 -25.29
N ALA A 733 22.23 25.99 -26.33
CA ALA A 733 22.15 26.50 -27.71
C ALA A 733 20.71 26.76 -28.16
N ALA A 734 19.78 25.83 -27.87
CA ALA A 734 18.36 26.00 -28.16
C ALA A 734 17.73 27.19 -27.41
N PHE A 735 18.11 27.41 -26.16
CA PHE A 735 17.70 28.59 -25.39
C PHE A 735 18.19 29.90 -26.00
N LEU A 736 19.47 29.95 -26.41
CA LEU A 736 20.06 31.13 -27.06
C LEU A 736 19.37 31.42 -28.40
N GLU A 737 19.06 30.39 -29.19
CA GLU A 737 18.32 30.50 -30.45
C GLU A 737 16.92 31.12 -30.22
N LEU A 738 16.20 30.65 -29.20
CA LEU A 738 14.88 31.19 -28.84
C LEU A 738 14.94 32.64 -28.33
N LEU A 739 15.99 33.01 -27.58
CA LEU A 739 16.19 34.40 -27.17
C LEU A 739 16.44 35.31 -28.36
N ASP A 740 17.24 34.86 -29.34
CA ASP A 740 17.50 35.62 -30.56
C ASP A 740 16.25 35.71 -31.45
N GLU A 741 15.46 34.64 -31.54
CA GLU A 741 14.15 34.65 -32.20
C GLU A 741 13.20 35.67 -31.55
N ARG A 742 13.13 35.70 -30.21
CA ARG A 742 12.31 36.69 -29.47
C ARG A 742 12.79 38.12 -29.69
N ARG A 743 14.11 38.36 -29.71
CA ARG A 743 14.69 39.69 -29.99
C ARG A 743 14.35 40.16 -31.41
N ARG A 744 14.43 39.27 -32.40
CA ARG A 744 14.04 39.52 -33.80
C ARG A 744 12.52 39.70 -33.98
N SER A 745 11.71 39.01 -33.18
CA SER A 745 10.25 39.15 -33.22
C SER A 745 9.77 40.45 -32.58
N SER A 746 10.53 41.08 -31.68
CA SER A 746 10.18 42.41 -31.16
C SER A 746 10.28 43.55 -32.20
N THR A 747 10.85 43.28 -33.38
CA THR A 747 11.03 44.26 -34.48
C THR A 747 10.15 44.00 -35.72
N LYS A 748 9.25 43.00 -35.72
CA LYS A 748 8.27 42.78 -36.82
C LYS A 748 6.89 42.39 -36.31
N SER A 749 5.85 42.96 -36.92
CA SER A 749 4.44 42.69 -36.61
C SER A 749 4.06 41.21 -36.78
N LEU A 750 3.17 40.75 -35.91
CA LEU A 750 2.67 39.39 -35.67
C LEU A 750 1.93 38.67 -36.83
N VAL A 751 2.32 38.87 -38.08
CA VAL A 751 1.74 38.15 -39.23
C VAL A 751 2.90 37.54 -40.01
N ASP A 752 2.87 36.22 -40.17
CA ASP A 752 3.85 35.34 -40.82
C ASP A 752 4.99 34.78 -39.96
N ILE A 753 4.68 33.73 -39.18
CA ILE A 753 5.65 32.72 -38.76
C ILE A 753 5.32 31.42 -39.51
N LYS A 754 5.96 31.19 -40.66
CA LYS A 754 6.05 29.88 -41.30
C LYS A 754 7.42 29.26 -41.05
N GLN A 755 7.37 28.11 -40.36
CA GLN A 755 8.22 26.91 -40.49
C GLN A 755 9.64 27.09 -41.06
N GLY A 756 10.60 27.32 -40.17
CA GLY A 756 12.00 26.90 -40.37
C GLY A 756 12.25 25.54 -39.68
N PRO A 757 13.32 24.80 -40.03
CA PRO A 757 13.65 23.53 -39.40
C PRO A 757 14.13 23.77 -37.97
N THR A 758 13.22 23.74 -37.01
CA THR A 758 13.55 23.85 -35.59
C THR A 758 14.27 22.59 -35.13
N SER A 759 15.43 22.77 -34.50
CA SER A 759 16.15 21.70 -33.78
C SER A 759 15.22 21.00 -32.77
N LEU A 760 15.31 19.67 -32.64
CA LEU A 760 14.52 18.89 -31.66
C LEU A 760 14.63 19.46 -30.24
N TYR A 761 15.80 19.96 -29.87
CA TYR A 761 16.06 20.58 -28.57
C TYR A 761 15.23 21.84 -28.36
N VAL A 762 14.97 22.61 -29.42
CA VAL A 762 14.07 23.77 -29.39
C VAL A 762 12.63 23.33 -29.14
N CYS A 763 12.17 22.24 -29.78
CA CYS A 763 10.82 21.69 -29.55
C CYS A 763 10.64 21.23 -28.10
N ILE A 764 11.59 20.44 -27.58
CA ILE A 764 11.57 19.97 -26.19
C ILE A 764 11.60 21.14 -25.21
N TYR A 765 12.45 22.15 -25.46
CA TYR A 765 12.53 23.33 -24.61
C TYR A 765 11.25 24.18 -24.64
N LYS A 766 10.58 24.32 -25.79
CA LYS A 766 9.24 24.95 -25.89
C LYS A 766 8.19 24.21 -25.05
N VAL A 767 8.23 22.87 -25.04
CA VAL A 767 7.36 22.06 -24.18
C VAL A 767 7.66 22.30 -22.70
N LEU A 768 8.93 22.33 -22.28
CA LEU A 768 9.33 22.66 -20.91
C LEU A 768 8.86 24.06 -20.49
N LEU A 769 8.95 25.06 -21.37
CA LEU A 769 8.40 26.41 -21.13
C LEU A 769 6.88 26.42 -21.02
N THR A 770 6.19 25.51 -21.70
CA THR A 770 4.74 25.37 -21.59
C THR A 770 4.34 24.75 -20.26
N LEU A 771 5.11 23.75 -19.80
CA LEU A 771 4.93 23.06 -18.52
C LEU A 771 5.41 23.90 -17.34
N SER A 772 6.30 24.88 -17.51
CA SER A 772 6.67 25.81 -16.41
C SER A 772 5.55 26.78 -16.04
N VAL A 773 4.53 26.91 -16.90
CA VAL A 773 3.30 27.67 -16.65
C VAL A 773 2.07 26.76 -16.65
N ASP A 774 2.26 25.54 -16.15
CA ASP A 774 1.20 24.55 -15.96
C ASP A 774 0.20 25.00 -14.88
N PRO A 775 -1.11 24.76 -15.04
CA PRO A 775 -2.10 25.09 -14.00
C PRO A 775 -1.99 24.24 -12.74
N CYS A 776 -1.21 23.15 -12.75
CA CYS A 776 -0.88 22.38 -11.56
C CYS A 776 0.46 22.87 -11.00
N ASP A 777 0.44 23.37 -9.77
CA ASP A 777 1.62 23.94 -9.11
C ASP A 777 2.79 22.95 -9.08
N THR A 778 2.54 21.67 -8.74
CA THR A 778 3.60 20.66 -8.68
C THR A 778 4.29 20.40 -10.03
N VAL A 779 3.55 20.47 -11.15
CA VAL A 779 4.11 20.30 -12.50
C VAL A 779 4.90 21.55 -12.88
N SER A 780 4.31 22.73 -12.65
CA SER A 780 4.92 24.03 -12.93
C SER A 780 6.25 24.23 -12.20
N GLU A 781 6.32 23.86 -10.92
CA GLU A 781 7.51 23.97 -10.11
C GLU A 781 8.62 23.03 -10.60
N CYS A 782 8.30 21.76 -10.88
CA CYS A 782 9.25 20.81 -11.44
C CYS A 782 9.83 21.29 -12.78
N ALA A 783 8.98 21.81 -13.68
CA ALA A 783 9.42 22.29 -14.98
C ALA A 783 10.23 23.60 -14.88
N SER A 784 9.80 24.52 -14.02
CA SER A 784 10.50 25.80 -13.78
C SER A 784 11.92 25.58 -13.26
N ARG A 785 12.10 24.64 -12.31
CA ARG A 785 13.44 24.27 -11.82
C ARG A 785 14.39 23.86 -12.96
N ILE A 786 13.91 23.13 -13.96
CA ILE A 786 14.72 22.71 -15.11
C ILE A 786 15.05 23.91 -16.01
N VAL A 787 14.04 24.73 -16.32
CA VAL A 787 14.18 25.93 -17.15
C VAL A 787 15.17 26.91 -16.52
N ASP A 788 15.05 27.15 -15.21
CA ASP A 788 15.92 28.03 -14.43
C ASP A 788 17.36 27.52 -14.41
N LYS A 789 17.57 26.22 -14.24
CA LYS A 789 18.92 25.63 -14.31
C LYS A 789 19.58 25.83 -15.67
N VAL A 790 18.85 25.58 -16.76
CA VAL A 790 19.35 25.85 -18.13
C VAL A 790 19.66 27.34 -18.31
N HIS A 791 18.81 28.21 -17.76
CA HIS A 791 18.99 29.66 -17.83
C HIS A 791 20.26 30.13 -17.07
N VAL A 792 20.43 29.70 -15.82
CA VAL A 792 21.58 30.03 -14.98
C VAL A 792 22.88 29.54 -15.62
N GLN A 793 22.90 28.31 -16.14
CA GLN A 793 24.10 27.77 -16.81
C GLN A 793 24.39 28.49 -18.13
N ALA A 794 23.37 28.91 -18.88
CA ALA A 794 23.56 29.75 -20.05
C ALA A 794 24.17 31.12 -19.68
N LEU A 795 23.78 31.72 -18.55
CA LEU A 795 24.38 32.97 -18.05
C LEU A 795 25.83 32.78 -17.59
N GLN A 796 26.13 31.70 -16.86
CA GLN A 796 27.50 31.37 -16.46
C GLN A 796 28.42 31.14 -17.66
N SER A 797 27.94 30.41 -18.68
CA SER A 797 28.68 30.18 -19.92
C SER A 797 29.00 31.45 -20.72
N ARG A 798 28.28 32.57 -20.47
CA ARG A 798 28.56 33.87 -21.07
C ARG A 798 29.66 34.65 -20.33
N HIS A 799 29.88 34.37 -19.04
CA HIS A 799 30.92 35.03 -18.26
C HIS A 799 32.33 34.47 -18.52
N ASP A 800 32.46 33.24 -19.01
CA ASP A 800 33.75 32.62 -19.37
C ASP A 800 34.29 33.03 -20.77
N VAL A 801 33.61 33.95 -21.47
CA VAL A 801 33.98 34.40 -22.85
C VAL A 801 34.50 35.85 -22.87
N HIS A 802 35.20 36.28 -21.82
CA HIS A 802 36.07 37.46 -21.87
C HIS A 802 37.51 37.10 -22.30
N THR A 803 37.63 36.42 -23.44
CA THR A 803 38.87 36.39 -24.23
C THR A 803 38.47 36.62 -25.69
N PRO A 804 38.88 37.73 -26.33
CA PRO A 804 38.40 38.07 -27.66
C PRO A 804 39.01 37.12 -28.70
N LEU A 805 38.19 36.21 -29.23
CA LEU A 805 38.50 35.47 -30.45
C LEU A 805 38.35 36.42 -31.65
N HIS A 806 39.48 36.92 -32.15
CA HIS A 806 39.60 37.59 -33.44
C HIS A 806 39.11 36.64 -34.56
N LEU A 807 37.99 36.98 -35.19
CA LEU A 807 37.63 36.47 -36.52
C LEU A 807 38.21 37.43 -37.59
N PRO A 808 38.86 36.94 -38.66
CA PRO A 808 39.28 37.80 -39.75
C PRO A 808 38.05 38.19 -40.59
N LEU A 809 37.84 39.50 -40.72
CA LEU A 809 36.92 40.13 -41.66
C LEU A 809 37.53 40.13 -43.06
N GLU A 810 36.80 39.68 -44.07
CA GLU A 810 37.00 40.19 -45.44
C GLU A 810 35.67 40.58 -46.10
N SER A 811 35.71 41.78 -46.66
CA SER A 811 34.63 42.64 -47.13
C SER A 811 34.21 42.38 -48.58
N GLN A 812 32.97 42.78 -48.90
CA GLN A 812 32.36 42.74 -50.23
C GLN A 812 33.08 43.56 -51.32
N GLY A 813 33.10 43.01 -52.54
CA GLY A 813 32.98 43.63 -53.89
C GLY A 813 33.79 44.90 -54.23
N LYS A 814 34.42 45.08 -55.41
CA LYS A 814 34.11 44.70 -56.81
C LYS A 814 35.36 45.04 -57.70
N PRO A 815 35.31 45.02 -59.05
CA PRO A 815 35.22 43.88 -59.97
C PRO A 815 36.34 43.90 -61.04
N ARG A 816 36.62 42.81 -61.75
CA ARG A 816 36.87 42.82 -63.22
C ARG A 816 37.09 41.42 -63.84
N ARG A 817 36.19 41.14 -64.79
CA ARG A 817 36.43 40.61 -66.15
C ARG A 817 37.07 39.24 -66.33
N MET A 818 36.22 38.33 -66.85
CA MET A 818 36.44 37.22 -67.79
C MET A 818 37.88 36.99 -68.29
N VAL A 819 38.33 35.72 -68.27
CA VAL A 819 38.43 34.84 -69.46
C VAL A 819 38.86 33.42 -69.04
N ARG A 820 38.00 32.45 -69.43
CA ARG A 820 38.17 31.05 -69.88
C ARG A 820 39.21 30.06 -69.28
N SER A 821 38.65 28.87 -69.01
CA SER A 821 39.11 27.49 -69.33
C SER A 821 40.34 26.95 -68.55
N ALA A 822 40.44 25.69 -68.13
CA ALA A 822 39.80 24.44 -68.52
C ALA A 822 39.91 23.40 -67.38
N SER A 823 39.10 22.35 -67.53
CA SER A 823 39.10 21.03 -66.87
C SER A 823 40.45 20.36 -66.57
N ALA A 824 40.54 19.63 -65.43
CA ALA A 824 40.89 18.20 -65.38
C ALA A 824 40.82 17.57 -63.97
N GLN A 825 40.09 16.44 -63.92
CA GLN A 825 40.09 15.24 -63.05
C GLN A 825 41.31 15.00 -62.14
N GLU A 826 41.09 14.71 -60.84
CA GLU A 826 40.95 13.40 -60.14
C GLU A 826 42.26 12.89 -59.54
N HIS A 827 42.28 12.68 -58.22
CA HIS A 827 42.57 11.35 -57.64
C HIS A 827 42.28 11.27 -56.13
N VAL A 828 41.71 10.12 -55.76
CA VAL A 828 41.32 9.65 -54.43
C VAL A 828 42.55 9.31 -53.59
N ARG A 829 42.54 9.63 -52.29
CA ARG A 829 43.25 8.88 -51.22
C ARG A 829 42.66 9.19 -49.84
N GLU A 830 42.41 8.13 -49.07
CA GLU A 830 41.87 8.08 -47.71
C GLU A 830 42.72 8.87 -46.68
N PRO A 831 42.13 9.37 -45.57
CA PRO A 831 42.91 9.92 -44.47
C PRO A 831 43.26 8.87 -43.41
N VAL A 832 44.54 8.90 -43.06
CA VAL A 832 45.26 8.12 -42.05
C VAL A 832 44.88 8.57 -40.63
N ARG A 833 44.86 7.60 -39.70
CA ARG A 833 44.73 7.78 -38.24
C ARG A 833 45.87 8.63 -37.66
N GLU A 834 45.55 9.59 -36.80
CA GLU A 834 46.54 10.27 -35.93
C GLU A 834 46.62 9.63 -34.53
N PRO A 835 47.80 9.68 -33.87
CA PRO A 835 48.11 8.86 -32.71
C PRO A 835 47.80 9.54 -31.37
N VAL A 836 47.48 8.69 -30.39
CA VAL A 836 47.30 8.97 -28.97
C VAL A 836 48.62 9.42 -28.33
N ARG A 837 48.60 10.49 -27.54
CA ARG A 837 49.65 10.83 -26.56
C ARG A 837 49.06 10.69 -25.15
N GLU A 838 49.55 9.69 -24.42
CA GLU A 838 49.39 9.55 -22.98
C GLU A 838 50.28 10.57 -22.25
N LEU A 839 49.72 11.28 -21.28
CA LEU A 839 50.49 12.02 -20.28
C LEU A 839 49.86 11.79 -18.90
N GLY A 840 50.68 11.20 -18.02
CA GLY A 840 50.87 11.65 -16.64
C GLY A 840 49.70 11.51 -15.67
N ARG A 841 49.76 10.45 -14.86
CA ARG A 841 49.00 10.24 -13.63
C ARG A 841 49.59 11.14 -12.53
N GLU A 842 48.88 12.17 -12.10
CA GLU A 842 49.14 12.85 -10.83
C GLU A 842 47.99 12.55 -9.86
N GLU A 843 48.36 12.35 -8.59
CA GLU A 843 47.51 11.90 -7.50
C GLU A 843 46.64 13.06 -6.99
N ASP A 844 45.33 12.99 -7.21
CA ASP A 844 44.38 13.96 -6.67
C ASP A 844 44.13 13.71 -5.17
N GLY A 845 44.67 14.61 -4.36
CA GLY A 845 44.14 14.94 -3.04
C GLY A 845 42.72 15.49 -3.18
N ARG A 846 41.83 15.02 -2.30
CA ARG A 846 40.44 15.47 -2.23
C ARG A 846 40.41 16.93 -1.72
N GLU A 847 40.24 17.87 -2.63
CA GLU A 847 39.63 19.16 -2.30
C GLU A 847 38.14 19.07 -2.66
N ASP A 848 37.29 19.21 -1.64
CA ASP A 848 35.84 19.29 -1.76
C ASP A 848 35.44 20.56 -2.53
N GLY A 849 35.28 20.43 -3.85
CA GLY A 849 34.58 21.42 -4.68
C GLY A 849 33.08 21.42 -4.39
N PRO A 850 32.35 22.51 -4.70
CA PRO A 850 30.91 22.59 -4.41
C PRO A 850 30.17 21.49 -5.19
N GLU A 851 29.33 20.73 -4.49
CA GLU A 851 28.51 19.66 -5.05
C GLU A 851 27.79 20.13 -6.32
N ARG A 852 28.05 19.48 -7.46
CA ARG A 852 27.28 19.68 -8.69
C ARG A 852 25.85 19.19 -8.44
N GLU A 853 24.92 20.09 -8.15
CA GLU A 853 23.50 19.74 -8.00
C GLU A 853 22.92 19.12 -9.29
N ASP A 854 22.47 17.87 -9.22
CA ASP A 854 21.86 17.15 -10.34
C ASP A 854 20.61 17.87 -10.91
N ILE A 855 20.50 17.89 -12.24
CA ILE A 855 19.35 18.47 -12.97
C ILE A 855 18.18 17.48 -13.04
N ALA A 856 18.47 16.17 -13.09
CA ALA A 856 17.44 15.14 -13.20
C ALA A 856 16.58 15.07 -11.94
N LEU A 857 15.27 15.08 -12.16
CA LEU A 857 14.28 14.82 -11.14
C LEU A 857 14.11 13.32 -10.92
N VAL A 858 13.73 12.93 -9.72
CA VAL A 858 13.46 11.54 -9.35
C VAL A 858 11.95 11.31 -9.36
N SER A 859 11.51 10.24 -10.02
CA SER A 859 10.10 9.83 -10.02
C SER A 859 9.71 9.22 -8.67
N THR A 860 8.55 9.67 -8.16
CA THR A 860 7.91 9.14 -6.95
C THR A 860 6.78 8.15 -7.28
N LEU A 861 6.47 7.92 -8.57
CA LEU A 861 5.34 7.11 -9.02
C LEU A 861 5.42 5.67 -8.52
N PHE A 862 6.62 5.07 -8.54
CA PHE A 862 6.83 3.70 -8.09
C PHE A 862 6.48 3.52 -6.61
N GLU A 863 6.90 4.47 -5.76
CA GLU A 863 6.65 4.42 -4.33
C GLU A 863 5.17 4.67 -4.02
N ALA A 864 4.56 5.67 -4.67
CA ALA A 864 3.13 5.94 -4.56
C ALA A 864 2.27 4.75 -5.03
N SER A 865 2.62 4.12 -6.16
CA SER A 865 1.91 2.94 -6.66
C SER A 865 2.05 1.74 -5.72
N SER A 866 3.20 1.62 -5.04
CA SER A 866 3.46 0.52 -4.09
C SER A 866 2.59 0.60 -2.83
N GLU A 867 2.05 1.77 -2.49
CA GLU A 867 1.12 1.94 -1.35
C GLU A 867 -0.15 1.10 -1.51
N TYR A 868 -0.60 0.86 -2.75
CA TYR A 868 -1.74 -0.02 -3.05
C TYR A 868 -1.62 -1.38 -2.35
N PHE A 869 -0.43 -1.99 -2.36
CA PHE A 869 -0.23 -3.30 -1.73
C PHE A 869 -0.10 -3.24 -0.21
N LYS A 870 0.07 -2.06 0.39
CA LYS A 870 0.02 -1.87 1.85
C LYS A 870 -1.41 -1.76 2.37
N GLU A 871 -2.33 -1.27 1.55
CA GLU A 871 -3.74 -1.13 1.88
C GLU A 871 -4.49 -2.49 1.86
N PRO A 872 -5.56 -2.66 2.66
CA PRO A 872 -6.39 -3.87 2.62
C PRO A 872 -7.05 -4.11 1.25
N GLN A 873 -6.97 -5.34 0.75
CA GLN A 873 -7.45 -5.78 -0.57
C GLN A 873 -8.56 -6.82 -0.50
N MET A 874 -8.83 -7.41 0.68
CA MET A 874 -9.88 -8.42 0.87
C MET A 874 -11.16 -7.83 1.50
N ARG A 875 -11.17 -6.53 1.83
CA ARG A 875 -12.32 -5.84 2.42
C ARG A 875 -12.94 -4.88 1.42
N LEU A 876 -14.28 -4.85 1.38
CA LEU A 876 -15.01 -3.89 0.58
C LEU A 876 -14.52 -2.47 0.90
N PRO A 877 -14.40 -1.58 -0.10
CA PRO A 877 -13.99 -0.21 0.18
C PRO A 877 -15.04 0.42 1.08
N GLU A 878 -14.65 1.33 1.98
CA GLU A 878 -15.59 1.99 2.91
C GLU A 878 -16.77 2.70 2.20
N ILE A 879 -16.61 3.02 0.93
CA ILE A 879 -17.62 3.69 0.09
C ILE A 879 -18.73 2.71 -0.35
N GLU A 880 -18.46 1.41 -0.35
CA GLU A 880 -19.35 0.33 -0.77
C GLU A 880 -19.77 -0.58 0.39
N ASP A 881 -19.06 -0.51 1.52
CA ASP A 881 -19.33 -1.31 2.72
C ASP A 881 -20.65 -0.91 3.43
N PRO A 882 -21.70 -1.76 3.41
CA PRO A 882 -22.96 -1.48 4.08
C PRO A 882 -22.79 -1.46 5.60
N GLY A 883 -22.67 -0.27 6.17
CA GLY A 883 -22.43 -0.05 7.60
C GLY A 883 -21.35 1.00 7.88
N SER A 884 -20.50 1.29 6.89
CA SER A 884 -19.58 2.42 6.94
C SER A 884 -20.33 3.76 7.05
N ILE A 885 -19.74 4.72 7.76
CA ILE A 885 -20.24 6.09 7.87
C ILE A 885 -20.30 6.74 6.49
N THR A 886 -19.30 6.49 5.64
CA THR A 886 -19.18 7.04 4.29
C THR A 886 -20.29 6.51 3.39
N PHE A 887 -20.51 5.19 3.41
CA PHE A 887 -21.63 4.55 2.71
C PHE A 887 -22.99 5.09 3.19
N SER A 888 -23.19 5.19 4.50
CA SER A 888 -24.44 5.68 5.10
C SER A 888 -24.74 7.13 4.71
N LYS A 889 -23.72 8.00 4.73
CA LYS A 889 -23.82 9.39 4.27
C LYS A 889 -24.17 9.46 2.77
N ARG A 890 -23.52 8.64 1.94
CA ARG A 890 -23.78 8.56 0.49
C ARG A 890 -25.21 8.10 0.21
N GLN A 891 -25.67 7.05 0.90
CA GLN A 891 -27.02 6.52 0.76
C GLN A 891 -28.06 7.55 1.20
N TRP A 892 -27.84 8.25 2.33
CA TRP A 892 -28.70 9.34 2.77
C TRP A 892 -28.78 10.47 1.73
N ARG A 893 -27.64 10.89 1.18
CA ARG A 893 -27.58 11.92 0.11
C ARG A 893 -28.38 11.48 -1.11
N ARG A 894 -28.18 10.26 -1.61
CA ARG A 894 -28.94 9.71 -2.76
C ARG A 894 -30.45 9.71 -2.49
N GLN A 895 -30.90 9.22 -1.35
CA GLN A 895 -32.33 9.19 -0.99
C GLN A 895 -32.92 10.61 -0.88
N ARG A 896 -32.20 11.54 -0.26
CA ARG A 896 -32.61 12.95 -0.18
C ARG A 896 -32.72 13.56 -1.59
N ASN A 897 -31.71 13.33 -2.42
CA ASN A 897 -31.61 13.86 -3.78
C ASN A 897 -32.71 13.28 -4.69
N GLU A 898 -33.06 12.01 -4.57
CA GLU A 898 -34.21 11.41 -5.27
C GLU A 898 -35.54 12.03 -4.85
N ARG A 899 -35.73 12.35 -3.56
CA ARG A 899 -36.93 13.06 -3.08
C ARG A 899 -37.01 14.47 -3.66
N LEU A 900 -35.87 15.18 -3.69
CA LEU A 900 -35.75 16.50 -4.32
C LEU A 900 -35.88 16.44 -5.85
N ALA A 901 -35.57 15.32 -6.49
CA ALA A 901 -35.77 15.11 -7.93
C ALA A 901 -37.24 14.89 -8.29
N LYS A 902 -38.01 14.23 -7.39
CA LYS A 902 -39.43 13.90 -7.58
C LYS A 902 -40.37 15.06 -7.23
N SER A 903 -39.87 16.20 -6.76
CA SER A 903 -40.72 17.36 -6.46
C SER A 903 -41.51 17.79 -7.70
N PRO A 904 -42.81 18.07 -7.57
CA PRO A 904 -43.73 18.16 -8.70
C PRO A 904 -43.40 19.31 -9.65
N ASN A 905 -43.74 19.11 -10.93
CA ASN A 905 -43.69 20.11 -12.01
C ASN A 905 -44.05 21.51 -11.48
N LEU A 906 -43.08 22.41 -11.54
CA LEU A 906 -43.27 23.81 -11.20
C LEU A 906 -44.15 24.47 -12.26
N ASP A 907 -45.45 24.47 -12.03
CA ASP A 907 -46.38 25.32 -12.78
C ASP A 907 -46.03 26.79 -12.48
N THR A 908 -45.39 27.44 -13.45
CA THR A 908 -44.91 28.84 -13.40
C THR A 908 -45.97 29.83 -13.85
N SER A 909 -47.09 29.36 -14.41
CA SER A 909 -48.11 30.19 -15.06
C SER A 909 -48.82 31.18 -14.12
N THR A 910 -48.64 31.05 -12.79
CA THR A 910 -49.36 31.84 -11.76
C THR A 910 -48.48 32.46 -10.66
N LYS A 911 -47.15 32.37 -10.73
CA LYS A 911 -46.26 32.72 -9.60
C LYS A 911 -45.43 33.98 -9.86
N ARG A 912 -45.39 34.91 -8.87
CA ARG A 912 -44.57 36.13 -8.88
C ARG A 912 -43.20 35.81 -8.28
N PHE A 913 -42.11 36.29 -8.88
CA PHE A 913 -40.79 36.22 -8.27
C PHE A 913 -40.68 37.26 -7.14
N GLU A 914 -40.33 36.80 -5.95
CA GLU A 914 -40.08 37.62 -4.76
C GLU A 914 -38.61 37.52 -4.36
N GLU A 915 -38.01 38.62 -3.92
CA GLU A 915 -36.64 38.63 -3.41
C GLU A 915 -36.58 37.98 -2.03
N LEU A 916 -35.70 36.99 -1.86
CA LEU A 916 -35.50 36.34 -0.57
C LEU A 916 -34.79 37.29 0.41
N PRO A 917 -35.13 37.23 1.71
CA PRO A 917 -34.48 38.05 2.73
C PRO A 917 -33.02 37.62 2.90
N GLY A 918 -32.09 38.53 2.66
CA GLY A 918 -30.65 38.30 2.84
C GLY A 918 -29.86 38.54 1.55
N GLN A 919 -29.11 39.65 1.51
CA GLN A 919 -28.25 39.98 0.38
C GLN A 919 -26.80 39.60 0.69
N LEU A 920 -26.17 38.81 -0.19
CA LEU A 920 -24.75 38.50 -0.09
C LEU A 920 -23.95 39.70 -0.62
N ARG A 921 -23.35 40.49 0.26
CA ARG A 921 -22.50 41.63 -0.13
C ARG A 921 -21.04 41.24 -0.15
N LEU A 922 -20.37 41.57 -1.25
CA LEU A 922 -18.94 41.41 -1.46
C LEU A 922 -18.26 42.76 -1.69
N ASP A 923 -16.94 42.78 -1.56
CA ASP A 923 -16.13 44.00 -1.76
C ASP A 923 -15.76 44.22 -3.25
N THR A 924 -15.90 43.18 -4.07
CA THR A 924 -15.43 43.13 -5.46
C THR A 924 -16.56 42.79 -6.45
N PRO A 925 -16.51 43.30 -7.70
CA PRO A 925 -17.50 43.02 -8.72
C PRO A 925 -17.63 41.53 -9.07
N ILE A 926 -18.84 40.98 -9.06
CA ILE A 926 -19.12 39.56 -9.34
C ILE A 926 -19.36 39.35 -10.82
N GLN A 927 -18.68 38.35 -11.40
CA GLN A 927 -18.74 38.03 -12.83
C GLN A 927 -19.52 36.74 -13.11
N ARG A 928 -19.55 35.80 -12.16
CA ARG A 928 -20.24 34.50 -12.31
C ARG A 928 -20.94 34.10 -11.02
N ILE A 929 -22.08 33.44 -11.16
CA ILE A 929 -22.88 32.82 -10.09
C ILE A 929 -23.22 31.41 -10.56
N VAL A 930 -23.18 30.42 -9.68
CA VAL A 930 -23.73 29.09 -9.95
C VAL A 930 -24.37 28.51 -8.70
N PHE A 931 -25.52 27.87 -8.88
CA PHE A 931 -26.23 27.16 -7.82
C PHE A 931 -25.90 25.68 -7.87
N HIS A 932 -25.80 25.08 -6.70
CA HIS A 932 -25.81 23.64 -6.56
C HIS A 932 -27.24 23.10 -6.75
N GLN A 933 -27.37 21.92 -7.32
CA GLN A 933 -28.61 21.29 -7.74
C GLN A 933 -29.46 20.80 -6.56
N TYR A 934 -28.82 20.40 -5.46
CA TYR A 934 -29.47 19.77 -4.31
C TYR A 934 -29.29 20.53 -3.00
N ASP A 935 -28.04 20.70 -2.56
CA ASP A 935 -27.68 21.53 -1.40
C ASP A 935 -27.94 23.02 -1.65
N SER A 936 -28.17 23.79 -0.59
CA SER A 936 -28.43 25.23 -0.65
C SER A 936 -27.15 26.05 -0.88
N HIS A 937 -26.22 25.54 -1.67
CA HIS A 937 -24.94 26.18 -1.93
C HIS A 937 -25.00 27.06 -3.18
N VAL A 938 -24.39 28.24 -3.09
CA VAL A 938 -24.14 29.13 -4.22
C VAL A 938 -22.66 29.49 -4.25
N ALA A 939 -22.03 29.30 -5.41
CA ALA A 939 -20.66 29.73 -5.64
C ALA A 939 -20.64 30.97 -6.52
N VAL A 940 -19.81 31.94 -6.16
CA VAL A 940 -19.68 33.22 -6.85
C VAL A 940 -18.21 33.51 -7.12
N ALA A 941 -17.92 33.98 -8.33
CA ALA A 941 -16.57 34.39 -8.73
C ALA A 941 -16.55 35.89 -9.05
N ASP A 942 -15.56 36.58 -8.50
CA ASP A 942 -15.34 38.00 -8.76
C ASP A 942 -14.39 38.25 -9.96
N GLU A 943 -14.28 39.52 -10.35
CA GLU A 943 -13.40 39.96 -11.45
C GLU A 943 -11.91 39.74 -11.17
N GLN A 944 -11.52 39.70 -9.89
CA GLN A 944 -10.16 39.37 -9.48
C GLN A 944 -9.93 37.86 -9.46
N GLY A 945 -10.98 37.05 -9.64
CA GLY A 945 -11.03 35.60 -9.62
C GLY A 945 -10.84 34.95 -8.25
N TRP A 946 -11.26 35.65 -7.19
CA TRP A 946 -11.63 35.00 -5.94
C TRP A 946 -12.97 34.30 -6.08
N ILE A 947 -13.03 33.10 -5.51
CA ILE A 947 -14.23 32.29 -5.43
C ILE A 947 -14.71 32.28 -3.99
N ARG A 948 -16.01 32.47 -3.81
CA ARG A 948 -16.66 32.42 -2.51
C ARG A 948 -17.87 31.51 -2.58
N VAL A 949 -18.01 30.64 -1.58
CA VAL A 949 -19.16 29.73 -1.49
C VAL A 949 -20.00 30.08 -0.28
N PHE A 950 -21.30 30.23 -0.49
CA PHE A 950 -22.28 30.60 0.52
C PHE A 950 -23.40 29.58 0.59
N ASP A 951 -24.02 29.46 1.76
CA ASP A 951 -25.37 28.94 1.89
C ASP A 951 -26.36 30.08 1.61
N TRP A 952 -27.13 29.94 0.53
CA TRP A 952 -28.07 30.99 0.15
C TRP A 952 -29.30 31.06 1.06
N GLN A 953 -29.61 30.00 1.83
CA GLN A 953 -30.72 30.01 2.79
C GLN A 953 -30.36 30.73 4.09
N THR A 954 -29.18 30.42 4.64
CA THR A 954 -28.73 30.99 5.92
C THR A 954 -27.87 32.24 5.75
N THR A 955 -27.49 32.59 4.52
CA THR A 955 -26.52 33.65 4.17
C THR A 955 -25.13 33.46 4.79
N THR A 956 -24.81 32.24 5.25
CA THR A 956 -23.52 31.93 5.84
C THR A 956 -22.47 31.66 4.77
N ARG A 957 -21.22 32.07 5.02
CA ARG A 957 -20.10 31.84 4.11
C ARG A 957 -19.33 30.61 4.54
N PHE A 958 -19.16 29.65 3.64
CA PHE A 958 -18.35 28.46 3.88
C PHE A 958 -16.88 28.70 3.64
N SER A 959 -16.54 29.25 2.46
CA SER A 959 -15.15 29.35 2.01
C SER A 959 -14.88 30.60 1.17
N THR A 960 -13.61 30.99 1.11
CA THR A 960 -13.10 32.06 0.24
C THR A 960 -11.69 31.68 -0.17
N PHE A 961 -11.45 31.51 -1.46
CA PHE A 961 -10.16 31.08 -1.98
C PHE A 961 -9.90 31.67 -3.36
N PHE A 962 -8.62 31.70 -3.77
CA PHE A 962 -8.19 32.25 -5.04
C PHE A 962 -7.99 31.14 -6.08
N ASN A 963 -8.40 31.37 -7.34
CA ASN A 963 -8.28 30.36 -8.41
C ASN A 963 -6.85 30.23 -9.00
N HIS A 964 -5.84 30.87 -8.41
CA HIS A 964 -4.42 30.78 -8.82
C HIS A 964 -4.15 31.02 -10.31
N HIS A 965 -4.92 31.89 -10.95
CA HIS A 965 -4.70 32.32 -12.33
C HIS A 965 -3.93 33.66 -12.35
N PRO A 966 -3.21 33.99 -13.43
CA PRO A 966 -2.46 35.24 -13.54
C PRO A 966 -3.37 36.46 -13.44
N SER A 967 -2.88 37.56 -12.85
CA SER A 967 -3.64 38.79 -12.52
C SER A 967 -4.29 39.53 -13.69
N ARG A 968 -4.14 39.05 -14.93
CA ARG A 968 -4.72 39.65 -16.15
C ARG A 968 -5.86 38.83 -16.77
N THR A 969 -6.27 37.74 -16.11
CA THR A 969 -7.32 36.83 -16.59
C THR A 969 -8.41 36.72 -15.55
N GLY A 970 -9.64 36.36 -15.95
CA GLY A 970 -10.77 36.18 -15.04
C GLY A 970 -11.32 34.75 -15.07
N VAL A 971 -12.29 34.49 -14.19
CA VAL A 971 -13.06 33.23 -14.19
C VAL A 971 -14.10 33.30 -15.30
N SER A 972 -13.98 32.40 -16.28
CA SER A 972 -14.83 32.36 -17.47
C SER A 972 -16.06 31.46 -17.29
N THR A 973 -15.88 30.34 -16.58
CA THR A 973 -16.90 29.30 -16.36
C THR A 973 -16.80 28.75 -14.93
N LEU A 974 -17.95 28.47 -14.32
CA LEU A 974 -18.06 28.00 -12.94
C LEU A 974 -19.20 26.97 -12.86
N ARG A 975 -18.94 25.78 -12.32
CA ARG A 975 -19.93 24.69 -12.29
C ARG A 975 -19.67 23.68 -11.18
N PHE A 976 -20.72 23.13 -10.59
CA PHE A 976 -20.63 21.95 -9.73
C PHE A 976 -20.70 20.66 -10.55
N ILE A 977 -19.86 19.68 -10.24
CA ILE A 977 -19.88 18.34 -10.83
C ILE A 977 -20.02 17.30 -9.69
N ASN A 978 -20.50 16.10 -10.01
CA ASN A 978 -20.76 15.02 -9.04
C ASN A 978 -21.71 15.42 -7.89
N GLU A 979 -22.67 16.29 -8.17
CA GLU A 979 -23.61 16.89 -7.19
C GLU A 979 -24.49 15.87 -6.44
N GLU A 980 -24.60 14.66 -6.96
CA GLU A 980 -25.40 13.59 -6.35
C GLU A 980 -24.73 12.93 -5.14
N GLU A 981 -23.40 13.02 -5.03
CA GLU A 981 -22.63 12.27 -4.04
C GLU A 981 -21.60 13.14 -3.32
N CYS A 982 -20.49 13.44 -4.00
CA CYS A 982 -19.37 14.22 -3.53
C CYS A 982 -19.11 15.31 -4.56
N SER A 983 -19.80 16.43 -4.38
CA SER A 983 -19.74 17.57 -5.28
C SER A 983 -18.32 18.15 -5.34
N ILE A 984 -17.85 18.43 -6.55
CA ILE A 984 -16.58 19.11 -6.84
C ILE A 984 -16.92 20.42 -7.55
N LEU A 985 -16.20 21.49 -7.24
CA LEU A 985 -16.36 22.78 -7.91
C LEU A 985 -15.35 22.88 -9.06
N MET A 986 -15.86 22.92 -10.29
CA MET A 986 -15.09 23.15 -11.50
C MET A 986 -15.02 24.64 -11.80
N VAL A 987 -13.80 25.15 -11.99
CA VAL A 987 -13.53 26.54 -12.31
C VAL A 987 -12.70 26.60 -13.58
N GLY A 988 -13.20 27.27 -14.61
CA GLY A 988 -12.43 27.57 -15.80
C GLY A 988 -12.04 29.05 -15.88
N SER A 989 -10.86 29.31 -16.41
CA SER A 989 -10.30 30.65 -16.57
C SER A 989 -10.12 31.01 -18.04
N ASP A 990 -10.10 32.31 -18.34
CA ASP A 990 -9.89 32.85 -19.70
C ASP A 990 -8.57 32.41 -20.36
N GLU A 991 -7.61 31.94 -19.56
CA GLU A 991 -6.36 31.33 -20.02
C GLU A 991 -6.53 29.92 -20.63
N GLY A 992 -7.76 29.40 -20.66
CA GLY A 992 -8.07 28.08 -21.21
C GLY A 992 -7.78 26.92 -20.26
N THR A 993 -7.64 27.19 -18.96
CA THR A 993 -7.38 26.18 -17.92
C THR A 993 -8.64 25.83 -17.16
N ILE A 994 -8.68 24.61 -16.65
CA ILE A 994 -9.72 24.09 -15.77
C ILE A 994 -9.05 23.63 -14.47
N ARG A 995 -9.64 23.99 -13.34
CA ARG A 995 -9.24 23.59 -11.98
C ARG A 995 -10.44 22.97 -11.27
N LEU A 996 -10.21 21.85 -10.59
CA LEU A 996 -11.23 21.09 -9.86
C LEU A 996 -10.95 21.15 -8.35
N TYR A 997 -11.90 21.66 -7.57
CA TYR A 997 -11.76 21.82 -6.12
C TYR A 997 -12.71 20.91 -5.35
N SER A 998 -12.15 20.10 -4.45
CA SER A 998 -12.91 19.30 -3.48
C SER A 998 -12.95 19.99 -2.12
N GLY A 999 -13.96 19.67 -1.30
CA GLY A 999 -14.14 20.30 0.01
C GLY A 999 -14.35 21.82 -0.09
N TYR A 1000 -15.03 22.29 -1.15
CA TYR A 1000 -15.31 23.71 -1.36
C TYR A 1000 -16.19 24.33 -0.25
N ASP A 1001 -16.88 23.47 0.51
CA ASP A 1001 -17.70 23.76 1.69
C ASP A 1001 -16.87 23.87 2.98
N THR A 1002 -15.55 23.64 2.91
CA THR A 1002 -14.61 23.81 4.01
C THR A 1002 -13.78 25.10 3.83
N PRO A 1003 -13.22 25.68 4.91
CA PRO A 1003 -12.45 26.92 4.80
C PRO A 1003 -11.23 26.85 3.86
N THR A 1004 -10.67 25.66 3.67
CA THR A 1004 -9.49 25.40 2.84
C THR A 1004 -9.80 24.32 1.80
N PRO A 1005 -10.29 24.70 0.62
CA PRO A 1005 -10.58 23.75 -0.46
C PRO A 1005 -9.29 23.12 -1.02
N ASN A 1006 -9.38 21.85 -1.43
CA ASN A 1006 -8.27 21.09 -1.97
C ASN A 1006 -8.35 21.02 -3.50
N LEU A 1007 -7.28 21.41 -4.19
CA LEU A 1007 -7.16 21.25 -5.64
C LEU A 1007 -6.95 19.76 -5.98
N VAL A 1008 -7.91 19.17 -6.67
CA VAL A 1008 -7.93 17.75 -7.06
C VAL A 1008 -7.09 17.54 -8.32
N SER A 1009 -7.44 18.27 -9.37
CA SER A 1009 -6.78 18.20 -10.67
C SER A 1009 -6.90 19.54 -11.39
N SER A 1010 -5.96 19.83 -12.28
CA SER A 1010 -5.99 21.03 -13.10
C SER A 1010 -5.28 20.79 -14.42
N PHE A 1011 -5.84 21.27 -15.53
CA PHE A 1011 -5.29 21.04 -16.86
C PHE A 1011 -5.66 22.15 -17.84
N ARG A 1012 -4.95 22.21 -18.97
CA ARG A 1012 -5.22 23.18 -20.04
C ARG A 1012 -6.20 22.58 -21.05
N ALA A 1013 -7.45 22.99 -20.97
CA ALA A 1013 -8.53 22.49 -21.81
C ALA A 1013 -8.49 23.05 -23.24
N VAL A 1014 -8.17 24.33 -23.41
CA VAL A 1014 -8.05 25.02 -24.70
C VAL A 1014 -6.78 25.85 -24.75
N SER A 1015 -6.44 26.40 -25.91
CA SER A 1015 -5.26 27.23 -26.10
C SER A 1015 -5.37 28.53 -25.29
N PRO A 1016 -4.25 29.11 -24.86
CA PRO A 1016 -4.25 30.34 -24.07
C PRO A 1016 -4.99 31.50 -24.75
N PHE A 1017 -5.66 32.33 -23.96
CA PHE A 1017 -6.37 33.55 -24.39
C PHE A 1017 -7.62 33.33 -25.26
N SER A 1018 -8.23 32.15 -25.19
CA SER A 1018 -9.37 31.77 -26.05
C SER A 1018 -10.74 31.99 -25.40
N ALA A 1019 -10.88 32.81 -24.36
CA ALA A 1019 -12.11 33.06 -23.59
C ALA A 1019 -12.98 31.79 -23.40
N LEU A 1020 -12.48 30.88 -22.55
CA LEU A 1020 -12.99 29.53 -22.38
C LEU A 1020 -14.50 29.49 -22.09
N VAL A 1021 -15.23 28.75 -22.93
CA VAL A 1021 -16.63 28.36 -22.71
C VAL A 1021 -16.66 26.86 -22.47
N SER A 1022 -17.49 26.37 -21.54
CA SER A 1022 -17.59 24.94 -21.27
C SER A 1022 -19.00 24.47 -20.89
N ASP A 1023 -19.27 23.20 -21.15
CA ASP A 1023 -20.45 22.49 -20.65
C ASP A 1023 -20.08 21.07 -20.18
N TRP A 1024 -20.79 20.58 -19.18
CA TRP A 1024 -20.55 19.29 -18.52
C TRP A 1024 -21.78 18.40 -18.59
N ASP A 1025 -21.57 17.16 -19.00
CA ASP A 1025 -22.56 16.10 -18.87
C ASP A 1025 -22.17 15.08 -17.80
N GLN A 1026 -22.97 15.02 -16.74
CA GLN A 1026 -22.73 14.17 -15.59
C GLN A 1026 -22.95 12.68 -15.90
N SER A 1027 -23.86 12.35 -16.82
CA SER A 1027 -24.18 10.95 -17.15
C SER A 1027 -23.08 10.26 -17.95
N SER A 1028 -22.50 10.97 -18.92
CA SER A 1028 -21.41 10.45 -19.75
C SER A 1028 -20.02 10.75 -19.18
N GLY A 1029 -19.91 11.68 -18.22
CA GLY A 1029 -18.62 12.13 -17.69
C GLY A 1029 -17.81 12.94 -18.71
N VAL A 1030 -18.49 13.60 -19.66
CA VAL A 1030 -17.88 14.35 -20.76
C VAL A 1030 -17.93 15.84 -20.47
N LEU A 1031 -16.79 16.49 -20.69
CA LEU A 1031 -16.60 17.93 -20.62
C LEU A 1031 -16.28 18.47 -22.01
N VAL A 1032 -17.10 19.38 -22.53
CA VAL A 1032 -16.82 20.10 -23.78
C VAL A 1032 -16.29 21.49 -23.50
N CYS A 1033 -15.26 21.89 -24.22
CA CYS A 1033 -14.57 23.16 -24.04
C CYS A 1033 -14.37 23.84 -25.40
N GLY A 1034 -14.77 25.11 -25.50
CA GLY A 1034 -14.63 25.95 -26.68
C GLY A 1034 -14.12 27.35 -26.33
N GLY A 1035 -14.39 28.29 -27.23
CA GLY A 1035 -13.91 29.68 -27.17
C GLY A 1035 -12.86 30.00 -28.25
N GLU A 1036 -12.28 28.97 -28.88
CA GLU A 1036 -11.49 29.12 -30.10
C GLU A 1036 -12.38 29.20 -31.35
N LYS A 1037 -11.83 29.73 -32.45
CA LYS A 1037 -12.54 29.80 -33.74
C LYS A 1037 -12.63 28.47 -34.46
N GLU A 1038 -11.61 27.62 -34.31
CA GLU A 1038 -11.42 26.45 -35.17
C GLU A 1038 -11.92 25.17 -34.53
N ASN A 1039 -11.76 25.00 -33.22
CA ASN A 1039 -11.91 23.71 -32.57
C ASN A 1039 -12.73 23.79 -31.27
N ILE A 1040 -13.55 22.77 -31.06
CA ILE A 1040 -14.19 22.45 -29.78
C ILE A 1040 -13.57 21.16 -29.27
N ARG A 1041 -13.06 21.14 -28.04
CA ARG A 1041 -12.41 19.97 -27.44
C ARG A 1041 -13.37 19.20 -26.55
N VAL A 1042 -13.36 17.88 -26.68
CA VAL A 1042 -14.17 16.93 -25.91
C VAL A 1042 -13.24 16.15 -25.01
N TRP A 1043 -13.42 16.33 -23.70
CA TRP A 1043 -12.63 15.72 -22.65
C TRP A 1043 -13.45 14.64 -21.94
N ASP A 1044 -12.86 13.46 -21.78
CA ASP A 1044 -13.42 12.35 -21.01
C ASP A 1044 -12.80 12.38 -19.62
N ALA A 1045 -13.61 12.64 -18.59
CA ALA A 1045 -13.13 12.76 -17.22
C ALA A 1045 -12.61 11.42 -16.68
N GLY A 1046 -13.19 10.29 -17.09
CA GLY A 1046 -12.76 8.96 -16.64
C GLY A 1046 -11.40 8.56 -17.21
N LYS A 1047 -11.05 9.04 -18.39
CA LYS A 1047 -9.72 8.81 -19.03
C LYS A 1047 -8.71 9.91 -18.76
N GLU A 1048 -9.17 11.06 -18.26
CA GLU A 1048 -8.40 12.30 -18.11
C GLU A 1048 -7.68 12.70 -19.41
N SER A 1049 -8.35 12.57 -20.56
CA SER A 1049 -7.76 12.87 -21.86
C SER A 1049 -8.75 13.51 -22.83
N CYS A 1050 -8.20 14.26 -23.80
CA CYS A 1050 -8.97 14.85 -24.88
C CYS A 1050 -9.26 13.78 -25.93
N VAL A 1051 -10.49 13.26 -25.96
CA VAL A 1051 -10.90 12.16 -26.85
C VAL A 1051 -11.15 12.66 -28.27
N GLN A 1052 -11.66 13.88 -28.42
CA GLN A 1052 -12.01 14.44 -29.72
C GLN A 1052 -11.75 15.95 -29.78
N SER A 1053 -11.27 16.41 -30.93
CA SER A 1053 -11.22 17.84 -31.29
C SER A 1053 -12.13 18.05 -32.48
N ILE A 1054 -13.33 18.59 -32.26
CA ILE A 1054 -14.36 18.86 -33.26
C ILE A 1054 -13.99 20.12 -34.03
N TYR A 1055 -13.98 20.06 -35.37
CA TYR A 1055 -13.71 21.24 -36.19
C TYR A 1055 -15.02 22.02 -36.42
N THR A 1056 -15.04 23.30 -36.06
CA THR A 1056 -16.27 24.13 -36.08
C THR A 1056 -16.79 24.42 -37.47
N GLN A 1057 -15.91 24.41 -38.49
CA GLN A 1057 -16.18 24.81 -39.89
C GLN A 1057 -16.72 26.24 -40.11
N ASN A 1058 -17.02 26.99 -39.04
CA ASN A 1058 -17.68 28.30 -39.09
C ASN A 1058 -16.70 29.49 -39.04
N GLN A 1059 -15.42 29.24 -38.66
CA GLN A 1059 -14.36 30.26 -38.53
C GLN A 1059 -14.73 31.46 -37.63
N ALA A 1060 -15.69 31.25 -36.73
CA ALA A 1060 -16.30 32.21 -35.83
C ALA A 1060 -16.05 31.79 -34.38
N MET A 1061 -16.00 32.75 -33.45
CA MET A 1061 -15.71 32.44 -32.06
C MET A 1061 -16.91 31.75 -31.41
N VAL A 1062 -16.67 30.64 -30.72
CA VAL A 1062 -17.71 29.94 -29.98
C VAL A 1062 -18.05 30.73 -28.71
N THR A 1063 -19.28 31.23 -28.61
CA THR A 1063 -19.75 32.07 -27.49
C THR A 1063 -20.59 31.30 -26.48
N SER A 1064 -21.23 30.20 -26.88
CA SER A 1064 -22.01 29.34 -25.99
C SER A 1064 -21.92 27.87 -26.42
N LEU A 1065 -21.98 26.96 -25.45
CA LEU A 1065 -21.97 25.52 -25.66
C LEU A 1065 -23.06 24.88 -24.81
N THR A 1066 -23.80 23.95 -25.40
CA THR A 1066 -24.84 23.18 -24.72
C THR A 1066 -24.83 21.73 -25.17
N LEU A 1067 -24.77 20.80 -24.23
CA LEU A 1067 -24.91 19.37 -24.42
C LEU A 1067 -26.35 18.91 -24.15
N GLU A 1068 -26.82 18.01 -24.99
CA GLU A 1068 -28.01 17.22 -24.72
C GLU A 1068 -27.78 16.32 -23.50
N LYS A 1069 -28.60 16.46 -22.46
CA LYS A 1069 -28.47 15.66 -21.23
C LYS A 1069 -28.80 14.19 -21.50
N GLY A 1070 -27.82 13.31 -21.28
CA GLY A 1070 -27.95 11.88 -21.58
C GLY A 1070 -27.94 11.53 -23.08
N GLY A 1071 -27.65 12.50 -23.96
CA GLY A 1071 -27.61 12.33 -25.40
C GLY A 1071 -26.19 12.47 -25.99
N HIS A 1072 -26.13 12.72 -27.30
CA HIS A 1072 -24.86 12.83 -28.04
C HIS A 1072 -24.76 14.09 -28.89
N LEU A 1073 -25.75 14.98 -28.81
CA LEU A 1073 -25.77 16.23 -29.55
C LEU A 1073 -25.09 17.34 -28.74
N LEU A 1074 -24.28 18.12 -29.46
CA LEU A 1074 -23.62 19.32 -28.99
C LEU A 1074 -24.09 20.50 -29.83
N ILE A 1075 -24.53 21.56 -29.17
CA ILE A 1075 -24.97 22.80 -29.80
C ILE A 1075 -23.94 23.87 -29.48
N ALA A 1076 -23.39 24.49 -30.54
CA ALA A 1076 -22.42 25.57 -30.44
C ALA A 1076 -23.00 26.86 -31.02
N GLY A 1077 -23.09 27.91 -30.20
CA GLY A 1077 -23.43 29.26 -30.65
C GLY A 1077 -22.18 30.06 -30.99
N TYR A 1078 -22.27 30.88 -32.03
CA TYR A 1078 -21.15 31.66 -32.56
C TYR A 1078 -21.37 33.17 -32.44
N ASP A 1079 -20.27 33.93 -32.44
CA ASP A 1079 -20.27 35.40 -32.38
C ASP A 1079 -20.86 36.09 -33.64
N ASN A 1080 -20.91 35.38 -34.76
CA ASN A 1080 -21.55 35.82 -36.00
C ASN A 1080 -23.07 35.55 -36.05
N GLY A 1081 -23.65 34.96 -35.00
CA GLY A 1081 -25.07 34.59 -34.92
C GLY A 1081 -25.41 33.20 -35.46
N ASN A 1082 -24.43 32.45 -35.97
CA ASN A 1082 -24.68 31.09 -36.40
C ASN A 1082 -24.84 30.13 -35.20
N LEU A 1083 -25.49 28.99 -35.45
CA LEU A 1083 -25.58 27.85 -34.54
C LEU A 1083 -25.12 26.60 -35.27
N GLY A 1084 -24.21 25.84 -34.68
CA GLY A 1084 -23.74 24.54 -35.17
C GLY A 1084 -24.30 23.43 -34.30
N VAL A 1085 -24.90 22.42 -34.93
CA VAL A 1085 -25.34 21.19 -34.27
C VAL A 1085 -24.37 20.08 -34.64
N HIS A 1086 -23.70 19.53 -33.64
CA HIS A 1086 -22.68 18.50 -33.81
C HIS A 1086 -23.12 17.18 -33.16
N ASP A 1087 -22.91 16.05 -33.84
CA ASP A 1087 -23.05 14.71 -33.25
C ASP A 1087 -21.66 14.21 -32.84
N MET A 1088 -21.48 13.99 -31.53
CA MET A 1088 -20.20 13.58 -30.95
C MET A 1088 -19.82 12.13 -31.28
N ARG A 1089 -20.71 11.34 -31.87
CA ARG A 1089 -20.40 9.96 -32.30
C ARG A 1089 -19.68 9.92 -33.65
N MET A 1090 -19.80 10.99 -34.44
CA MET A 1090 -19.18 11.07 -35.75
C MET A 1090 -17.73 11.56 -35.65
N HIS A 1091 -16.93 11.26 -36.67
CA HIS A 1091 -15.55 11.73 -36.73
C HIS A 1091 -15.52 13.26 -36.70
N SER A 1092 -14.53 13.87 -36.03
CA SER A 1092 -14.36 15.33 -35.88
C SER A 1092 -14.68 16.19 -37.10
N ARG A 1093 -14.34 15.74 -38.31
CA ARG A 1093 -14.55 16.49 -39.55
C ARG A 1093 -16.00 16.42 -40.05
N ASP A 1094 -16.70 15.34 -39.74
CA ASP A 1094 -18.07 15.07 -40.20
C ASP A 1094 -19.10 15.26 -39.08
N SER A 1095 -18.65 15.72 -37.90
CA SER A 1095 -19.49 15.90 -36.71
C SER A 1095 -20.58 16.94 -36.90
N LEU A 1096 -20.39 17.95 -37.76
CA LEU A 1096 -21.37 19.01 -38.00
C LEU A 1096 -22.57 18.44 -38.80
N VAL A 1097 -23.68 18.23 -38.11
CA VAL A 1097 -24.94 17.74 -38.68
C VAL A 1097 -25.69 18.85 -39.37
N ASN A 1098 -25.75 20.03 -38.74
CA ASN A 1098 -26.51 21.16 -39.26
C ASN A 1098 -25.93 22.50 -38.82
N THR A 1099 -26.14 23.53 -39.64
CA THR A 1099 -25.79 24.91 -39.33
C THR A 1099 -27.00 25.80 -39.56
N PHE A 1100 -27.46 26.47 -38.52
CA PHE A 1100 -28.52 27.47 -38.60
C PHE A 1100 -27.91 28.88 -38.61
N THR A 1101 -28.40 29.74 -39.49
CA THR A 1101 -27.85 31.11 -39.72
C THR A 1101 -28.92 32.18 -39.54
N ASP A 1102 -29.96 31.88 -38.77
CA ASP A 1102 -31.16 32.72 -38.73
C ASP A 1102 -31.07 33.92 -37.78
N HIS A 1103 -30.14 33.90 -36.81
CA HIS A 1103 -30.00 35.00 -35.86
C HIS A 1103 -29.19 36.16 -36.45
N PRO A 1104 -29.62 37.43 -36.24
CA PRO A 1104 -28.96 38.59 -36.82
C PRO A 1104 -27.71 39.06 -36.05
N THR A 1105 -27.53 38.56 -34.83
CA THR A 1105 -26.52 39.03 -33.87
C THR A 1105 -25.89 37.85 -33.12
N ALA A 1106 -24.75 38.09 -32.46
CA ALA A 1106 -24.03 37.09 -31.68
C ALA A 1106 -24.96 36.30 -30.74
N ILE A 1107 -24.76 34.98 -30.69
CA ILE A 1107 -25.47 34.12 -29.74
C ILE A 1107 -24.95 34.42 -28.33
N LEU A 1108 -25.83 34.87 -27.45
CA LEU A 1108 -25.51 35.19 -26.06
C LEU A 1108 -25.47 33.93 -25.20
N ASN A 1109 -26.46 33.05 -25.38
CA ASN A 1109 -26.54 31.78 -24.67
C ASN A 1109 -27.39 30.75 -25.43
N THR A 1110 -27.16 29.47 -25.15
CA THR A 1110 -27.94 28.34 -25.64
C THR A 1110 -28.34 27.45 -24.46
N GLY A 1111 -29.44 26.72 -24.58
CA GLY A 1111 -29.89 25.83 -23.52
C GLY A 1111 -30.81 24.74 -24.07
N TYR A 1112 -30.61 23.50 -23.63
CA TYR A 1112 -31.40 22.36 -24.07
C TYR A 1112 -32.61 22.21 -23.15
N GLN A 1113 -33.80 22.16 -23.73
CA GLN A 1113 -35.05 21.79 -23.06
C GLN A 1113 -35.43 20.39 -23.56
N SER A 1114 -36.18 19.62 -22.77
CA SER A 1114 -36.38 18.16 -22.99
C SER A 1114 -36.48 17.65 -24.44
N THR A 1115 -37.17 18.35 -25.34
CA THR A 1115 -37.29 17.98 -26.78
C THR A 1115 -36.91 19.07 -27.77
N GLU A 1116 -36.58 20.27 -27.30
CA GLU A 1116 -36.30 21.47 -28.11
C GLU A 1116 -35.12 22.21 -27.50
N PHE A 1117 -34.32 22.92 -28.29
CA PHE A 1117 -33.29 23.80 -27.71
C PHE A 1117 -33.66 25.26 -27.88
N CYS A 1118 -33.25 26.08 -26.92
CA CYS A 1118 -33.43 27.52 -26.91
C CYS A 1118 -32.09 28.18 -27.25
N SER A 1119 -32.13 29.19 -28.12
CA SER A 1119 -30.99 30.10 -28.35
C SER A 1119 -31.43 31.54 -28.23
N VAL A 1120 -30.57 32.35 -27.63
CA VAL A 1120 -30.86 33.76 -27.33
C VAL A 1120 -29.81 34.65 -27.98
N SER A 1121 -30.28 35.61 -28.77
CA SER A 1121 -29.49 36.71 -29.32
C SER A 1121 -30.13 38.04 -28.88
N THR A 1122 -29.44 39.16 -29.09
CA THR A 1122 -30.03 40.46 -28.78
C THR A 1122 -31.33 40.68 -29.56
N GLY A 1123 -32.42 40.98 -28.85
CA GLY A 1123 -33.76 41.20 -29.42
C GLY A 1123 -34.53 39.93 -29.82
N GLN A 1124 -33.96 38.73 -29.81
CA GLN A 1124 -34.65 37.50 -30.25
C GLN A 1124 -34.36 36.30 -29.36
N ILE A 1125 -35.43 35.57 -29.01
CA ILE A 1125 -35.36 34.22 -28.44
C ILE A 1125 -35.87 33.27 -29.51
N ARG A 1126 -35.16 32.17 -29.77
CA ARG A 1126 -35.59 31.14 -30.71
C ARG A 1126 -35.63 29.76 -30.07
N LEU A 1127 -36.75 29.07 -30.27
CA LEU A 1127 -36.94 27.68 -29.90
C LEU A 1127 -36.83 26.81 -31.15
N TRP A 1128 -36.05 25.76 -31.09
CA TRP A 1128 -35.69 24.93 -32.24
C TRP A 1128 -36.10 23.49 -32.00
N ASP A 1129 -36.79 22.91 -32.98
CA ASP A 1129 -36.97 21.46 -33.08
C ASP A 1129 -35.94 20.90 -34.07
N ILE A 1130 -34.93 20.23 -33.55
CA ILE A 1130 -33.82 19.66 -34.33
C ILE A 1130 -34.34 18.66 -35.37
N ARG A 1131 -35.40 17.91 -35.07
CA ARG A 1131 -35.94 16.85 -35.93
C ARG A 1131 -36.69 17.42 -37.12
N GLN A 1132 -37.39 18.53 -36.92
CA GLN A 1132 -38.17 19.20 -37.96
C GLN A 1132 -37.37 20.27 -38.70
N GLY A 1133 -36.25 20.73 -38.13
CA GLY A 1133 -35.43 21.82 -38.68
C GLY A 1133 -36.15 23.18 -38.63
N THR A 1134 -37.22 23.30 -37.85
CA THR A 1134 -38.03 24.51 -37.72
C THR A 1134 -37.66 25.27 -36.45
N ASN A 1135 -37.83 26.59 -36.48
CA ASN A 1135 -37.72 27.43 -35.29
C ASN A 1135 -38.96 28.30 -35.07
N ARG A 1136 -39.26 28.59 -33.80
CA ARG A 1136 -40.20 29.63 -33.40
C ARG A 1136 -39.43 30.84 -32.88
N VAL A 1137 -39.67 31.99 -33.51
CA VAL A 1137 -39.11 33.28 -33.08
C VAL A 1137 -40.03 33.94 -32.06
N VAL A 1138 -39.43 34.44 -31.00
CA VAL A 1138 -40.08 35.11 -29.88
C VAL A 1138 -39.34 36.42 -29.60
N GLU A 1139 -40.08 37.47 -29.26
CA GLU A 1139 -39.51 38.80 -28.98
C GLU A 1139 -38.63 38.76 -27.70
N GLY A 1140 -37.35 39.11 -27.87
CA GLY A 1140 -36.37 39.19 -26.77
C GLY A 1140 -36.25 40.60 -26.20
N GLU A 1141 -35.18 40.83 -25.44
CA GLU A 1141 -34.82 42.17 -24.97
C GLU A 1141 -33.79 42.82 -25.90
N HIS A 1142 -33.95 44.10 -26.20
CA HIS A 1142 -33.08 44.80 -27.14
C HIS A 1142 -31.76 45.28 -26.52
N ASP A 1143 -31.74 45.50 -25.20
CA ASP A 1143 -30.53 45.89 -24.48
C ASP A 1143 -29.57 44.71 -24.30
N THR A 1144 -28.30 44.92 -24.63
CA THR A 1144 -27.24 43.94 -24.37
C THR A 1144 -27.07 43.72 -22.87
N GLY A 1145 -26.85 42.46 -22.47
CA GLY A 1145 -26.84 42.07 -21.07
C GLY A 1145 -26.38 40.63 -20.85
N VAL A 1146 -26.43 40.21 -19.58
CA VAL A 1146 -26.16 38.83 -19.18
C VAL A 1146 -27.44 38.02 -19.29
N VAL A 1147 -27.37 36.85 -19.90
CA VAL A 1147 -28.53 35.98 -20.15
C VAL A 1147 -28.27 34.59 -19.60
N ASP A 1148 -29.27 34.03 -18.92
CA ASP A 1148 -29.28 32.62 -18.53
C ASP A 1148 -30.62 31.95 -18.85
N ILE A 1149 -30.59 30.63 -19.06
CA ILE A 1149 -31.74 29.85 -19.50
C ILE A 1149 -32.00 28.72 -18.50
N HIS A 1150 -33.21 28.65 -17.96
CA HIS A 1150 -33.60 27.58 -17.05
C HIS A 1150 -33.84 26.27 -17.82
N GLY A 1151 -33.01 25.26 -17.56
CA GLY A 1151 -32.99 24.01 -18.35
C GLY A 1151 -34.28 23.17 -18.35
N VAL A 1152 -35.10 23.25 -17.28
CA VAL A 1152 -36.35 22.45 -17.17
C VAL A 1152 -37.62 23.23 -17.54
N VAL A 1153 -37.79 24.44 -17.01
CA VAL A 1153 -39.08 25.17 -17.01
C VAL A 1153 -39.23 26.16 -18.17
N GLY A 1154 -38.21 26.27 -19.04
CA GLY A 1154 -38.27 27.12 -20.23
C GLY A 1154 -38.37 28.62 -19.89
N LEU A 1155 -37.60 29.08 -18.90
CA LEU A 1155 -37.48 30.49 -18.54
C LEU A 1155 -36.18 31.08 -19.08
N VAL A 1156 -36.21 32.34 -19.49
CA VAL A 1156 -35.03 33.12 -19.87
C VAL A 1156 -34.94 34.33 -18.95
N GLY A 1157 -33.82 34.45 -18.26
CA GLY A 1157 -33.50 35.59 -17.42
C GLY A 1157 -32.56 36.52 -18.17
N TRP A 1158 -32.84 37.82 -18.11
CA TRP A 1158 -32.10 38.84 -18.82
C TRP A 1158 -31.73 39.98 -17.88
N GLY A 1159 -30.44 40.17 -17.64
CA GLY A 1159 -29.91 41.27 -16.85
C GLY A 1159 -29.32 42.35 -17.74
N THR A 1160 -29.92 43.54 -17.77
CA THR A 1160 -29.42 44.71 -18.51
C THR A 1160 -28.77 45.72 -17.55
N LYS A 1161 -28.34 46.86 -18.09
CA LYS A 1161 -27.86 47.98 -17.26
C LYS A 1161 -28.94 48.58 -16.36
N THR A 1162 -30.22 48.44 -16.74
CA THR A 1162 -31.33 49.18 -16.12
C THR A 1162 -32.35 48.28 -15.43
N LYS A 1163 -32.39 46.98 -15.77
CA LYS A 1163 -33.37 46.04 -15.23
C LYS A 1163 -32.89 44.59 -15.26
N LEU A 1164 -33.48 43.80 -14.39
CA LEU A 1164 -33.54 42.34 -14.48
C LEU A 1164 -34.95 41.96 -14.96
N ASP A 1165 -35.05 41.21 -16.06
CA ASP A 1165 -36.32 40.76 -16.66
C ASP A 1165 -36.31 39.24 -16.82
N ILE A 1166 -37.33 38.56 -16.30
CA ILE A 1166 -37.51 37.12 -16.40
C ILE A 1166 -38.69 36.87 -17.34
N ARG A 1167 -38.44 36.19 -18.45
CA ARG A 1167 -39.42 35.91 -19.50
C ARG A 1167 -39.64 34.42 -19.69
N GLU A 1168 -40.83 34.06 -20.14
CA GLU A 1168 -41.13 32.72 -20.64
C GLU A 1168 -40.50 32.54 -22.02
N ALA A 1169 -39.67 31.51 -22.23
CA ALA A 1169 -39.02 31.25 -23.52
C ALA A 1169 -40.05 30.98 -24.63
N ALA A 1170 -41.19 30.39 -24.26
CA ALA A 1170 -42.23 30.01 -25.20
C ALA A 1170 -42.97 31.23 -25.76
N THR A 1171 -43.44 32.13 -24.90
CA THR A 1171 -44.32 33.23 -25.30
C THR A 1171 -43.60 34.57 -25.40
N GLY A 1172 -42.41 34.70 -24.80
CA GLY A 1172 -41.68 35.96 -24.65
C GLY A 1172 -42.27 36.87 -23.57
N ARG A 1173 -43.32 36.41 -22.88
CA ARG A 1173 -44.00 37.18 -21.85
C ARG A 1173 -43.08 37.39 -20.65
N SER A 1174 -42.94 38.65 -20.21
CA SER A 1174 -42.31 38.98 -18.93
C SER A 1174 -43.16 38.50 -17.77
N ILE A 1175 -42.57 37.66 -16.92
CA ILE A 1175 -43.16 37.07 -15.70
C ILE A 1175 -42.79 37.94 -14.49
N ALA A 1176 -41.56 38.45 -14.45
CA ALA A 1176 -41.09 39.33 -13.40
C ALA A 1176 -40.06 40.32 -13.94
N MET A 1177 -40.17 41.58 -13.52
CA MET A 1177 -39.25 42.64 -13.90
C MET A 1177 -38.89 43.48 -12.68
N THR A 1178 -37.60 43.61 -12.42
CA THR A 1178 -37.04 44.46 -11.36
C THR A 1178 -36.21 45.57 -12.02
N ARG A 1179 -36.58 46.83 -11.81
CA ARG A 1179 -35.85 47.98 -12.35
C ARG A 1179 -34.86 48.52 -11.33
N HIS A 1180 -33.68 48.89 -11.79
CA HIS A 1180 -32.64 49.52 -11.00
C HIS A 1180 -32.60 51.00 -11.38
N HIS A 1181 -32.92 51.86 -10.42
CA HIS A 1181 -32.86 53.31 -10.59
C HIS A 1181 -31.57 53.83 -9.96
N ASP A 1182 -30.82 54.66 -10.70
CA ASP A 1182 -29.77 55.49 -10.11
C ASP A 1182 -30.41 56.45 -9.10
N GLY A 1183 -30.33 56.12 -7.81
CA GLY A 1183 -30.85 56.95 -6.75
C GLY A 1183 -30.04 58.24 -6.64
N PHE A 1184 -30.68 59.39 -6.88
CA PHE A 1184 -30.08 60.74 -6.80
C PHE A 1184 -29.46 61.10 -5.42
N LEU A 1185 -29.63 60.28 -4.39
CA LEU A 1185 -29.17 60.54 -3.01
C LEU A 1185 -28.14 59.51 -2.47
N SER A 1186 -27.71 58.51 -3.25
CA SER A 1186 -26.61 57.63 -2.83
C SER A 1186 -25.26 58.26 -3.14
N SER A 1187 -24.55 58.67 -2.09
CA SER A 1187 -23.18 59.20 -2.13
C SER A 1187 -22.22 58.36 -3.00
N GLY A 1188 -21.94 58.82 -4.22
CA GLY A 1188 -20.68 58.58 -4.93
C GLY A 1188 -20.45 57.21 -5.60
N ARG A 1189 -21.39 56.27 -5.64
CA ARG A 1189 -21.27 55.06 -6.46
C ARG A 1189 -22.50 54.89 -7.35
N ALA A 1190 -22.30 55.04 -8.67
CA ALA A 1190 -23.31 54.70 -9.68
C ALA A 1190 -23.78 53.25 -9.46
N TRP A 1191 -25.08 52.99 -9.49
CA TRP A 1191 -25.58 51.63 -9.46
C TRP A 1191 -25.20 50.97 -10.79
N GLY A 1192 -24.16 50.12 -10.78
CA GLY A 1192 -23.79 49.31 -11.92
C GLY A 1192 -24.94 48.37 -12.33
N GLY A 1193 -25.05 48.07 -13.62
CA GLY A 1193 -26.02 47.13 -14.16
C GLY A 1193 -25.92 45.72 -13.58
N VAL A 1194 -26.74 44.80 -14.09
CA VAL A 1194 -26.63 43.38 -13.72
C VAL A 1194 -25.35 42.80 -14.32
N THR A 1195 -24.42 42.31 -13.48
CA THR A 1195 -23.11 41.80 -13.92
C THR A 1195 -23.04 40.28 -14.01
N ALA A 1196 -23.90 39.57 -13.29
CA ALA A 1196 -23.96 38.11 -13.30
C ALA A 1196 -25.39 37.65 -13.01
N LEU A 1197 -25.79 36.55 -13.66
CA LEU A 1197 -27.13 35.97 -13.56
C LEU A 1197 -27.01 34.44 -13.66
N ALA A 1198 -27.73 33.70 -12.80
CA ALA A 1198 -27.83 32.25 -12.90
C ALA A 1198 -29.14 31.72 -12.32
N PHE A 1199 -29.79 30.80 -13.01
CA PHE A 1199 -30.90 30.01 -12.49
C PHE A 1199 -30.39 28.84 -11.66
N HIS A 1200 -31.21 28.44 -10.68
CA HIS A 1200 -31.02 27.18 -10.00
C HIS A 1200 -31.38 26.02 -10.96
N PRO A 1201 -30.59 24.93 -11.06
CA PRO A 1201 -30.80 23.88 -12.07
C PRO A 1201 -32.18 23.20 -12.03
N ARG A 1202 -32.77 23.05 -10.84
CA ARG A 1202 -34.06 22.38 -10.61
C ARG A 1202 -35.20 23.24 -10.03
N ARG A 1203 -34.87 24.20 -9.17
CA ARG A 1203 -35.85 25.07 -8.51
C ARG A 1203 -36.06 26.33 -9.34
N VAL A 1204 -37.23 26.93 -9.23
CA VAL A 1204 -37.51 28.21 -9.92
C VAL A 1204 -36.99 29.36 -9.05
N LEU A 1205 -35.66 29.41 -8.95
CA LEU A 1205 -34.86 30.41 -8.26
C LEU A 1205 -33.89 31.05 -9.26
N VAL A 1206 -33.64 32.34 -9.12
CA VAL A 1206 -32.61 33.05 -9.89
C VAL A 1206 -31.77 33.93 -8.98
N GLY A 1207 -30.45 33.80 -9.09
CA GLY A 1207 -29.49 34.66 -8.43
C GLY A 1207 -29.02 35.73 -9.41
N ALA A 1208 -29.11 37.00 -9.01
CA ALA A 1208 -28.60 38.11 -9.81
C ALA A 1208 -27.68 39.01 -8.98
N CYS A 1209 -26.58 39.43 -9.58
CA CYS A 1209 -25.71 40.45 -9.00
C CYS A 1209 -26.12 41.83 -9.53
N VAL A 1210 -26.58 42.71 -8.64
CA VAL A 1210 -27.03 44.08 -8.96
C VAL A 1210 -26.03 45.07 -8.37
N GLY A 1211 -25.59 46.07 -9.14
CA GLY A 1211 -24.61 47.05 -8.67
C GLY A 1211 -23.18 46.52 -8.57
N GLY A 1212 -22.93 45.31 -9.10
CA GLY A 1212 -21.63 44.65 -9.11
C GLY A 1212 -21.25 43.91 -7.82
N VAL A 1213 -21.73 44.33 -6.64
CA VAL A 1213 -21.21 43.84 -5.35
C VAL A 1213 -22.22 43.06 -4.49
N GLY A 1214 -23.50 43.03 -4.84
CA GLY A 1214 -24.54 42.34 -4.06
C GLY A 1214 -25.25 41.25 -4.85
N VAL A 1215 -25.19 39.99 -4.40
CA VAL A 1215 -26.03 38.90 -4.94
C VAL A 1215 -27.35 38.87 -4.20
N SER A 1216 -28.42 38.93 -4.97
CA SER A 1216 -29.80 38.81 -4.50
C SER A 1216 -30.42 37.59 -5.14
N VAL A 1217 -31.14 36.78 -4.36
CA VAL A 1217 -31.79 35.55 -4.84
C VAL A 1217 -33.30 35.79 -4.90
N PHE A 1218 -33.89 35.55 -6.06
CA PHE A 1218 -35.32 35.69 -6.30
C PHE A 1218 -35.97 34.32 -6.45
N SER A 1219 -37.12 34.12 -5.82
CA SER A 1219 -37.86 32.86 -5.82
C SER A 1219 -39.28 33.04 -6.33
N ALA A 1220 -39.74 32.13 -7.18
CA ALA A 1220 -41.15 32.01 -7.52
C ALA A 1220 -41.90 31.03 -6.58
N GLU A 1221 -41.19 30.36 -5.66
CA GLU A 1221 -41.76 29.40 -4.72
C GLU A 1221 -42.27 30.12 -3.45
N LYS A 1222 -43.50 29.82 -3.00
CA LYS A 1222 -44.06 30.42 -1.77
C LYS A 1222 -43.50 29.73 -0.53
N GLY A 1223 -42.93 30.50 0.40
CA GLY A 1223 -42.54 30.04 1.74
C GLY A 1223 -41.16 29.35 1.84
N VAL A 1224 -40.19 29.82 1.04
CA VAL A 1224 -38.79 29.35 1.05
C VAL A 1224 -38.03 29.80 2.28
#